data_AF-A0A7C4WZG6-F1
#
_entry.id   AF-A0A7C4WZG6-F1
#
_cell.length_a   1.000
_cell.length_b   1.000
_cell.length_c   1.000
_cell.angle_alpha   90.00
_cell.angle_beta   90.00
_cell.angle_gamma   90.00
#
_symmetry.space_group_name_H-M   'P 1'
#
loop_
_entity.id
_entity.type
_entity.pdbx_description
1 polymer ?
#
loop_
_entity_poly.entity_id
_entity_poly.type
_entity_poly.pdbx_seq_one_letter_code
_entity_poly.pdbx_strand_id
1 'polypeptide(L)'
;MQENRGTPREKARFLHLGDDNYCIRKRDGKIVPFDQERITQAIFKAMKAVGLEDMDEAIRCSNDVCETVVRQFHRRSIPAVEQIQDVVEETLIQRGHAKTVRAYILYREQHARIRDTKNLLLDIKNTMDGYLNQQDWRVRENSNVNYSLGGLILHNSGAVTANYWLNHIYTRDIAQAHRNGTVHIHDLSMFSGYCAGWSLRQLLQEGLGGVPNKISSLPAKHLSTLVAQMVNFLGVLQNEWAGAQAFSSFDTYLAPFVRHDKLSYREVKQNIQSFIFGVNTPSRWGSQAPFTNITLDWVVPKDLKDEPVIIGGKPQASCYGEYQKEMDLINRAFLEVMMEGDAAGRGFPYPIPTYNITPEFDWDSENAELLFRMTAKYGTPYFQNFLNSDLKPGDVRSMCCRLQLDKRELKKKGGGLFGAAELTGSIGVVTINLPRIGFLSRSREEFDTRLARVMDLARDSLEIKRRVITRLMNEGLFPYSKRYLGTWDNHFSTIGLVGMNECCRNFLGTDLTTEEGRQFALSVLDFMRERLIEYQQTTGNLYNLEATPAESTSYRLAKIDRDRYPGILTAGKEDPYYTNSTQLPVEYTSDLFHALDLQEEIQTRYTGGTVFHCFLGENIEDPEACKKLVRRIAENYRIPYYTISPTFSVCTDHGYLRGEQSFCSTCGKETEVYARIVGYYRPVKNWNRGKIEEYRARRLFQPVFAGTEPATDRRVATPAQAAEAARTDSEPAAKAPGPSKGILNLPVFELEAVRTGPREVKPINGSAEWKLFTKPSCAKCEHVREELRAHRLAAEIYNLQESRDRRLFTQYYRQIRGQIHRNAQGEMDLPILVRVGKDGQVLGFASGPQEIQQMLSASKECHTC
;
A
#
# COMPACT_ATOMS: atom_id res chain seq x y z
N MET A 1 -36.03 36.06 55.52
CA MET A 1 -34.74 36.58 56.02
C MET A 1 -33.69 36.32 54.96
N GLN A 2 -33.10 37.42 54.47
CA GLN A 2 -32.01 37.59 53.49
C GLN A 2 -32.13 36.89 52.13
N GLU A 3 -32.70 37.64 51.17
CA GLU A 3 -32.45 37.51 49.74
C GLU A 3 -30.95 37.72 49.45
N ASN A 4 -30.28 36.71 48.91
CA ASN A 4 -29.02 36.93 48.19
C ASN A 4 -29.39 37.18 46.72
N ARG A 5 -29.47 38.45 46.35
CA ARG A 5 -29.71 38.91 44.97
C ARG A 5 -28.54 38.48 44.10
N GLY A 6 -28.76 37.42 43.31
CA GLY A 6 -27.85 37.04 42.24
C GLY A 6 -27.64 38.20 41.28
N THR A 7 -26.38 38.53 41.04
CA THR A 7 -25.93 39.46 40.00
C THR A 7 -26.66 39.20 38.67
N PRO A 8 -26.99 40.24 37.88
CA PRO A 8 -27.53 40.04 36.54
C PRO A 8 -26.54 39.17 35.74
N ARG A 9 -26.98 38.01 35.24
CA ARG A 9 -26.17 37.21 34.30
C ARG A 9 -25.79 38.13 33.14
N GLU A 10 -24.50 38.45 33.01
CA GLU A 10 -24.01 39.23 31.88
C GLU A 10 -24.44 38.56 30.57
N LYS A 11 -24.92 39.36 29.60
CA LYS A 11 -25.28 38.87 28.28
C LYS A 11 -24.09 38.14 27.67
N ALA A 12 -24.28 36.89 27.29
CA ALA A 12 -23.21 36.07 26.76
C ALA A 12 -22.79 36.60 25.38
N ARG A 13 -21.49 36.85 25.19
CA ARG A 13 -20.92 37.25 23.89
C ARG A 13 -20.13 36.09 23.30
N PHE A 14 -20.10 36.01 21.97
CA PHE A 14 -19.30 35.03 21.24
C PHE A 14 -17.80 35.32 21.37
N LEU A 15 -16.99 34.28 21.52
CA LEU A 15 -15.53 34.36 21.58
C LEU A 15 -14.87 34.58 20.19
N HIS A 16 -15.63 34.42 19.09
CA HIS A 16 -15.21 34.63 17.71
C HIS A 16 -13.82 34.05 17.36
N LEU A 17 -13.71 32.72 17.28
CA LEU A 17 -12.52 32.04 16.73
C LEU A 17 -12.28 32.27 15.22
N GLY A 18 -13.14 33.05 14.56
CA GLY A 18 -13.12 33.27 13.11
C GLY A 18 -11.88 34.01 12.60
N ASP A 19 -11.27 34.85 13.44
CA ASP A 19 -10.14 35.70 13.06
C ASP A 19 -8.79 34.94 13.01
N ASP A 20 -8.71 33.75 13.63
CA ASP A 20 -7.50 32.93 13.75
C ASP A 20 -7.35 31.83 12.66
N ASN A 21 -8.16 31.87 11.59
CA ASN A 21 -8.15 30.87 10.48
C ASN A 21 -8.38 29.40 10.91
N TYR A 22 -9.11 29.15 12.00
CA TYR A 22 -9.48 27.78 12.36
C TYR A 22 -10.42 27.16 11.32
N CYS A 23 -10.08 25.98 10.82
CA CYS A 23 -10.86 25.27 9.81
C CYS A 23 -11.41 23.95 10.37
N ILE A 24 -12.63 23.60 9.97
CA ILE A 24 -13.28 22.33 10.27
C ILE A 24 -13.51 21.54 8.97
N ARG A 25 -13.28 20.23 9.02
CA ARG A 25 -13.57 19.34 7.90
C ARG A 25 -14.95 18.72 8.05
N LYS A 26 -15.84 19.07 7.11
CA LYS A 26 -17.16 18.46 6.98
C LYS A 26 -17.05 17.00 6.57
N ARG A 27 -18.16 16.27 6.77
CA ARG A 27 -18.30 14.84 6.45
C ARG A 27 -18.13 14.53 4.96
N ASP A 28 -18.42 15.49 4.09
CA ASP A 28 -18.20 15.42 2.63
C ASP A 28 -16.75 15.73 2.23
N GLY A 29 -15.84 15.84 3.20
CA GLY A 29 -14.43 16.17 3.01
C GLY A 29 -14.13 17.64 2.82
N LYS A 30 -15.15 18.52 2.69
CA LYS A 30 -14.91 19.96 2.50
C LYS A 30 -14.35 20.58 3.77
N ILE A 31 -13.27 21.34 3.60
CA ILE A 31 -12.70 22.18 4.65
C ILE A 31 -13.43 23.52 4.59
N VAL A 32 -14.02 23.92 5.71
CA VAL A 32 -14.72 25.20 5.85
C VAL A 32 -14.20 25.93 7.10
N PRO A 33 -14.36 27.26 7.17
CA PRO A 33 -14.07 27.99 8.40
C PRO A 33 -14.86 27.44 9.59
N PHE A 34 -14.24 27.43 10.77
CA PHE A 34 -14.90 27.12 12.01
C PHE A 34 -15.97 28.18 12.31
N ASP A 35 -17.16 27.72 12.67
CA ASP A 35 -18.35 28.55 12.83
C ASP A 35 -18.98 28.21 14.18
N GLN A 36 -18.75 29.08 15.16
CA GLN A 36 -19.25 28.91 16.52
C GLN A 36 -20.78 28.99 16.58
N GLU A 37 -21.40 29.82 15.75
CA GLU A 37 -22.85 30.04 15.77
C GLU A 37 -23.61 28.75 15.45
N ARG A 38 -23.07 27.92 14.55
CA ARG A 38 -23.60 26.58 14.28
C ARG A 38 -23.58 25.66 15.49
N ILE A 39 -22.57 25.76 16.35
CA ILE A 39 -22.45 24.96 17.57
C ILE A 39 -23.50 25.43 18.57
N THR A 40 -23.60 26.75 18.78
CA THR A 40 -24.59 27.38 19.65
C THR A 40 -26.01 26.97 19.25
N GLN A 41 -26.35 27.03 17.96
CA GLN A 41 -27.66 26.63 17.45
C GLN A 41 -27.95 25.14 17.66
N ALA A 42 -26.94 24.28 17.52
CA ALA A 42 -27.10 22.85 17.77
C ALA A 42 -27.33 22.55 19.26
N ILE A 43 -26.60 23.23 20.15
CA ILE A 43 -26.80 23.14 21.60
C ILE A 43 -28.19 23.66 21.99
N PHE A 44 -28.57 24.83 21.49
CA PHE A 44 -29.87 25.45 21.78
C PHE A 44 -31.04 24.55 21.34
N LYS A 45 -30.96 23.92 20.17
CA LYS A 45 -31.97 22.94 19.72
C LYS A 45 -32.07 21.74 20.66
N ALA A 46 -30.94 21.23 21.16
CA ALA A 46 -30.95 20.14 22.13
C ALA A 46 -31.52 20.57 23.50
N MET A 47 -31.24 21.80 23.94
CA MET A 47 -31.81 22.37 25.16
C MET A 47 -33.34 22.52 25.02
N LYS A 48 -33.80 23.06 23.89
CA LYS A 48 -35.23 23.20 23.60
C LYS A 48 -35.97 21.86 23.59
N ALA A 49 -35.33 20.81 23.06
CA ALA A 49 -35.90 19.45 23.06
C ALA A 49 -36.12 18.86 24.46
N VAL A 50 -35.45 19.39 25.49
CA VAL A 50 -35.63 19.00 26.90
C VAL A 50 -36.36 20.05 27.74
N GLY A 51 -36.96 21.04 27.09
CA GLY A 51 -37.75 22.11 27.74
C GLY A 51 -36.92 23.27 28.31
N LEU A 52 -35.66 23.41 27.91
CA LEU A 52 -34.78 24.52 28.30
C LEU A 52 -34.61 25.48 27.11
N GLU A 53 -35.17 26.69 27.19
CA GLU A 53 -35.04 27.72 26.14
C GLU A 53 -34.14 28.87 26.61
N ASP A 54 -32.87 28.58 26.91
CA ASP A 54 -31.87 29.56 27.36
C ASP A 54 -30.76 29.72 26.30
N MET A 55 -30.89 30.76 25.46
CA MET A 55 -29.91 31.05 24.41
C MET A 55 -28.57 31.54 24.98
N ASP A 56 -28.59 32.31 26.07
CA ASP A 56 -27.37 32.81 26.72
C ASP A 56 -26.55 31.63 27.27
N GLU A 57 -27.21 30.61 27.82
CA GLU A 57 -26.54 29.40 28.26
C GLU A 57 -25.97 28.57 27.11
N ALA A 58 -26.67 28.49 25.97
CA ALA A 58 -26.15 27.87 24.76
C ALA A 58 -24.89 28.59 24.23
N ILE A 59 -24.87 29.94 24.28
CA ILE A 59 -23.69 30.74 23.91
C ILE A 59 -22.54 30.44 24.86
N ARG A 60 -22.76 30.47 26.17
CA ARG A 60 -21.72 30.16 27.15
C ARG A 60 -21.18 28.73 26.96
N CYS A 61 -22.02 27.74 26.70
CA CYS A 61 -21.56 26.37 26.42
C CYS A 61 -20.71 26.32 25.15
N SER A 62 -21.11 27.05 24.10
CA SER A 62 -20.33 27.11 22.86
C SER A 62 -18.99 27.82 23.01
N ASN A 63 -18.86 28.79 23.92
CA ASN A 63 -17.60 29.45 24.25
C ASN A 63 -16.60 28.45 24.86
N ASP A 64 -17.03 27.66 25.84
CA ASP A 64 -16.19 26.63 26.45
C ASP A 64 -15.78 25.55 25.45
N VAL A 65 -16.68 25.19 24.51
CA VAL A 65 -16.35 24.30 23.39
C VAL A 65 -15.23 24.92 22.55
N CYS A 66 -15.31 26.21 22.24
CA CYS A 66 -14.28 26.92 21.47
C CYS A 66 -12.92 26.89 22.17
N GLU A 67 -12.88 27.22 23.47
CA GLU A 67 -11.66 27.17 24.26
C GLU A 67 -11.07 25.75 24.31
N THR A 68 -11.92 24.75 24.51
CA THR A 68 -11.50 23.34 24.53
C THR A 68 -10.95 22.90 23.18
N VAL A 69 -11.57 23.31 22.08
CA VAL A 69 -11.08 23.03 20.72
C VAL A 69 -9.70 23.63 20.48
N VAL A 70 -9.48 24.88 20.89
CA VAL A 70 -8.16 25.54 20.77
C VAL A 70 -7.11 24.84 21.62
N ARG A 71 -7.47 24.40 22.83
CA ARG A 71 -6.57 23.68 23.74
C ARG A 71 -6.23 22.27 23.25
N GLN A 72 -7.22 21.56 22.70
CA GLN A 72 -7.11 20.14 22.35
C GLN A 72 -6.55 19.92 20.94
N PHE A 73 -6.83 20.81 19.98
CA PHE A 73 -6.42 20.66 18.59
C PHE A 73 -5.32 21.68 18.23
N HIS A 74 -4.19 21.15 17.76
CA HIS A 74 -3.07 21.96 17.29
C HIS A 74 -3.47 22.82 16.08
N ARG A 75 -2.91 24.04 15.93
CA ARG A 75 -3.24 25.01 14.86
C ARG A 75 -3.15 24.49 13.42
N ARG A 76 -2.25 23.52 13.15
CA ARG A 76 -2.13 22.85 11.84
C ARG A 76 -3.12 21.70 11.65
N SER A 77 -3.94 21.39 12.66
CA SER A 77 -4.93 20.32 12.62
C SER A 77 -6.24 20.83 12.08
N ILE A 78 -6.88 20.01 11.24
CA ILE A 78 -8.24 20.28 10.78
C ILE A 78 -9.16 19.23 11.43
N PRO A 79 -9.78 19.53 12.59
CA PRO A 79 -10.68 18.61 13.27
C PRO A 79 -11.87 18.27 12.38
N ALA A 80 -12.32 17.03 12.45
CA ALA A 80 -13.55 16.60 11.80
C ALA A 80 -14.77 17.06 12.62
N VAL A 81 -15.91 17.24 11.96
CA VAL A 81 -17.19 17.59 12.63
C VAL A 81 -17.48 16.68 13.81
N GLU A 82 -17.19 15.39 13.68
CA GLU A 82 -17.32 14.36 14.70
C GLU A 82 -16.60 14.70 16.00
N GLN A 83 -15.36 15.20 15.90
CA GLN A 83 -14.51 15.51 17.05
C GLN A 83 -15.03 16.75 17.77
N ILE A 84 -15.51 17.75 17.02
CA ILE A 84 -16.13 18.94 17.61
C ILE A 84 -17.43 18.57 18.35
N GLN A 85 -18.21 17.64 17.81
CA GLN A 85 -19.41 17.14 18.49
C GLN A 85 -19.07 16.42 19.80
N ASP A 86 -17.96 15.69 19.86
CA ASP A 86 -17.53 15.02 21.10
C ASP A 86 -17.14 16.05 22.18
N VAL A 87 -16.46 17.14 21.79
CA VAL A 87 -16.19 18.27 22.69
C VAL A 87 -17.49 18.89 23.19
N VAL A 88 -18.50 19.07 22.33
CA VAL A 88 -19.82 19.58 22.74
C VAL A 88 -20.45 18.68 23.81
N GLU A 89 -20.38 17.35 23.63
CA GLU A 89 -20.91 16.41 24.61
C GLU A 89 -20.19 16.52 25.96
N GLU A 90 -18.86 16.56 25.94
CA GLU A 90 -18.04 16.70 27.15
C GLU A 90 -18.34 18.02 27.89
N THR A 91 -18.39 19.14 27.16
CA THR A 91 -18.71 20.45 27.74
C THR A 91 -20.11 20.49 28.36
N LEU A 92 -21.12 19.89 27.70
CA LEU A 92 -22.48 19.84 28.25
C LEU A 92 -22.55 18.99 29.52
N ILE A 93 -21.77 17.91 29.62
CA ILE A 93 -21.66 17.09 30.84
C ILE A 93 -21.01 17.90 31.97
N GLN A 94 -19.87 18.56 31.69
CA GLN A 94 -19.13 19.35 32.68
C GLN A 94 -19.98 20.49 33.26
N ARG A 95 -20.88 21.07 32.46
CA ARG A 95 -21.81 22.12 32.90
C ARG A 95 -23.10 21.61 33.56
N GLY A 96 -23.22 20.30 33.79
CA GLY A 96 -24.39 19.72 34.46
C GLY A 96 -25.65 19.60 33.58
N HIS A 97 -25.55 19.80 32.26
CA HIS A 97 -26.67 19.72 31.32
C HIS A 97 -26.94 18.27 30.87
N ALA A 98 -27.08 17.35 31.83
CA ALA A 98 -27.18 15.91 31.58
C ALA A 98 -28.41 15.49 30.72
N LYS A 99 -29.53 16.20 30.83
CA LYS A 99 -30.71 15.95 29.97
C LYS A 99 -30.46 16.42 28.54
N THR A 100 -29.89 17.61 28.38
CA THR A 100 -29.55 18.20 27.08
C THR A 100 -28.55 17.34 26.31
N VAL A 101 -27.50 16.84 26.96
CA VAL A 101 -26.51 15.99 26.28
C VAL A 101 -27.12 14.68 25.78
N ARG A 102 -28.03 14.06 26.54
CA ARG A 102 -28.77 12.87 26.08
C ARG A 102 -29.61 13.16 24.84
N ALA A 103 -30.33 14.28 24.82
CA ALA A 103 -31.12 14.69 23.65
C ALA A 103 -30.22 15.00 22.43
N TYR A 104 -29.07 15.63 22.68
CA TYR A 104 -28.06 15.89 21.65
C TYR A 104 -27.50 14.59 21.04
N ILE A 105 -27.14 13.61 21.88
CA ILE A 105 -26.63 12.29 21.47
C ILE A 105 -27.69 11.53 20.66
N LEU A 106 -28.94 11.47 21.14
CA LEU A 106 -30.04 10.79 20.44
C LEU A 106 -30.33 11.42 19.06
N TYR A 107 -30.39 12.75 18.99
CA TYR A 107 -30.59 13.47 17.74
C TYR A 107 -29.46 13.17 16.74
N ARG A 108 -28.22 13.16 17.22
CA ARG A 108 -27.02 12.82 16.44
C ARG A 108 -27.09 11.39 15.92
N GLU A 109 -27.48 10.43 16.76
CA GLU A 109 -27.59 9.02 16.41
C GLU A 109 -28.71 8.76 15.39
N GLN A 110 -29.89 9.34 15.59
CA GLN A 110 -31.01 9.21 14.64
C GLN A 110 -30.64 9.75 13.26
N HIS A 111 -29.99 10.92 13.22
CA HIS A 111 -29.52 11.49 11.96
C HIS A 111 -28.35 10.71 11.36
N ALA A 112 -27.52 10.06 12.18
CA ALA A 112 -26.48 9.15 11.70
C ALA A 112 -27.13 7.94 11.01
N ARG A 113 -28.09 7.27 11.66
CA ARG A 113 -28.82 6.13 11.08
C ARG A 113 -29.50 6.45 9.76
N ILE A 114 -30.21 7.59 9.65
CA ILE A 114 -30.86 8.00 8.39
C ILE A 114 -29.83 8.21 7.27
N ARG A 115 -28.67 8.79 7.60
CA ARG A 115 -27.59 8.98 6.63
C ARG A 115 -26.92 7.66 6.26
N ASP A 116 -26.71 6.77 7.21
CA ASP A 116 -26.09 5.46 6.97
C ASP A 116 -26.94 4.64 6.01
N THR A 117 -28.27 4.63 6.16
CA THR A 117 -29.17 3.95 5.21
C THR A 117 -29.11 4.57 3.80
N LYS A 118 -29.10 5.90 3.70
CA LYS A 118 -29.02 6.60 2.39
C LYS A 118 -27.65 6.40 1.73
N ASN A 119 -26.57 6.43 2.51
CA ASN A 119 -25.22 6.17 2.05
C ASN A 119 -25.08 4.73 1.58
N LEU A 120 -25.62 3.75 2.31
CA LEU A 120 -25.56 2.33 1.94
C LEU A 120 -26.15 2.05 0.55
N LEU A 121 -27.30 2.65 0.22
CA LEU A 121 -27.94 2.50 -1.10
C LEU A 121 -27.12 3.17 -2.22
N LEU A 122 -26.55 4.34 -1.97
CA LEU A 122 -25.64 5.01 -2.91
C LEU A 122 -24.31 4.26 -3.05
N ASP A 123 -23.83 3.64 -1.99
CA ASP A 123 -22.60 2.86 -1.93
C ASP A 123 -22.70 1.61 -2.80
N ILE A 124 -23.84 0.90 -2.81
CA ILE A 124 -24.06 -0.26 -3.67
C ILE A 124 -23.93 0.11 -5.16
N LYS A 125 -24.63 1.17 -5.59
CA LYS A 125 -24.57 1.62 -6.99
C LYS A 125 -23.14 2.06 -7.37
N ASN A 126 -22.50 2.87 -6.53
CA ASN A 126 -21.14 3.36 -6.79
C ASN A 126 -20.10 2.23 -6.77
N THR A 127 -20.25 1.22 -5.90
CA THR A 127 -19.35 0.06 -5.84
C THR A 127 -19.47 -0.78 -7.12
N MET A 128 -20.69 -1.02 -7.58
CA MET A 128 -20.95 -1.74 -8.84
C MET A 128 -20.45 -0.95 -10.06
N ASP A 129 -20.90 0.30 -10.22
CA ASP A 129 -20.51 1.16 -11.35
C ASP A 129 -19.00 1.43 -11.35
N GLY A 130 -18.38 1.58 -10.17
CA GLY A 130 -16.96 1.83 -10.02
C GLY A 130 -16.07 0.68 -10.49
N TYR A 131 -16.46 -0.56 -10.21
CA TYR A 131 -15.77 -1.75 -10.73
C TYR A 131 -16.02 -1.96 -12.22
N LEU A 132 -17.30 -1.90 -12.65
CA LEU A 132 -17.69 -2.15 -14.04
C LEU A 132 -17.07 -1.14 -15.03
N ASN A 133 -16.94 0.12 -14.60
CA ASN A 133 -16.32 1.17 -15.41
C ASN A 133 -14.81 1.33 -15.17
N GLN A 134 -14.20 0.52 -14.30
CA GLN A 134 -12.79 0.61 -13.88
C GLN A 134 -12.35 2.00 -13.40
N GLN A 135 -13.27 2.79 -12.82
CA GLN A 135 -13.03 4.18 -12.41
C GLN A 135 -12.44 4.30 -11.00
N ASP A 136 -12.63 3.30 -10.14
CA ASP A 136 -12.07 3.29 -8.80
C ASP A 136 -10.62 2.76 -8.81
N TRP A 137 -9.67 3.54 -8.30
CA TRP A 137 -8.28 3.07 -8.13
C TRP A 137 -8.20 1.82 -7.24
N ARG A 138 -9.20 1.57 -6.38
CA ARG A 138 -9.30 0.36 -5.55
C ARG A 138 -9.44 -0.92 -6.38
N VAL A 139 -9.85 -0.82 -7.65
CA VAL A 139 -9.80 -1.95 -8.60
C VAL A 139 -8.36 -2.47 -8.75
N ARG A 140 -7.34 -1.62 -8.54
CA ARG A 140 -5.92 -1.97 -8.51
C ARG A 140 -5.30 -1.87 -7.11
N GLU A 141 -6.11 -2.00 -6.05
CA GLU A 141 -5.60 -2.03 -4.67
C GLU A 141 -4.72 -3.26 -4.42
N ASN A 142 -5.06 -4.37 -5.06
CA ASN A 142 -4.31 -5.62 -5.03
C ASN A 142 -3.95 -6.00 -6.47
N SER A 143 -2.66 -5.97 -6.80
CA SER A 143 -2.15 -6.28 -8.15
C SER A 143 -2.32 -7.74 -8.59
N ASN A 144 -2.83 -8.60 -7.70
CA ASN A 144 -3.18 -10.00 -7.99
C ASN A 144 -4.58 -10.15 -8.63
N VAL A 145 -5.44 -9.13 -8.62
CA VAL A 145 -6.83 -9.23 -9.09
C VAL A 145 -6.96 -8.68 -10.50
N ASN A 146 -7.53 -9.47 -11.41
CA ASN A 146 -7.89 -9.02 -12.74
C ASN A 146 -9.39 -8.70 -12.84
N TYR A 147 -9.74 -7.82 -13.79
CA TYR A 147 -11.13 -7.54 -14.13
C TYR A 147 -11.85 -8.83 -14.57
N SER A 148 -12.80 -9.27 -13.74
CA SER A 148 -13.51 -10.54 -13.93
C SER A 148 -14.77 -10.58 -13.06
N LEU A 149 -15.67 -11.53 -13.32
CA LEU A 149 -16.82 -11.75 -12.44
C LEU A 149 -16.38 -12.12 -11.01
N GLY A 150 -15.35 -12.98 -10.87
CA GLY A 150 -14.78 -13.31 -9.57
C GLY A 150 -14.22 -12.09 -8.84
N GLY A 151 -13.54 -11.21 -9.58
CA GLY A 151 -13.04 -9.94 -9.05
C GLY A 151 -14.16 -8.99 -8.62
N LEU A 152 -15.28 -8.94 -9.34
CA LEU A 152 -16.47 -8.17 -8.96
C LEU A 152 -17.10 -8.69 -7.66
N ILE A 153 -17.25 -10.01 -7.54
CA ILE A 153 -17.78 -10.66 -6.31
C ILE A 153 -16.90 -10.29 -5.11
N LEU A 154 -15.59 -10.39 -5.27
CA LEU A 154 -14.64 -10.03 -4.22
C LEU A 154 -14.70 -8.54 -3.87
N HIS A 155 -14.78 -7.66 -4.87
CA HIS A 155 -14.88 -6.22 -4.64
C HIS A 155 -16.14 -5.85 -3.84
N ASN A 156 -17.29 -6.38 -4.24
CA ASN A 156 -18.57 -6.13 -3.58
C ASN A 156 -18.59 -6.69 -2.16
N SER A 157 -18.22 -7.96 -1.99
CA SER A 157 -18.15 -8.58 -0.66
C SER A 157 -17.17 -7.83 0.24
N GLY A 158 -16.01 -7.46 -0.30
CA GLY A 158 -14.98 -6.73 0.43
C GLY A 158 -15.45 -5.38 0.94
N ALA A 159 -16.16 -4.60 0.12
CA ALA A 159 -16.71 -3.32 0.53
C ALA A 159 -17.74 -3.47 1.67
N VAL A 160 -18.64 -4.45 1.57
CA VAL A 160 -19.65 -4.74 2.60
C VAL A 160 -18.98 -5.18 3.92
N THR A 161 -18.04 -6.11 3.85
CA THR A 161 -17.32 -6.62 5.03
C THR A 161 -16.51 -5.52 5.71
N ALA A 162 -15.84 -4.66 4.94
CA ALA A 162 -15.06 -3.55 5.49
C ALA A 162 -15.94 -2.53 6.21
N ASN A 163 -17.09 -2.18 5.62
CA ASN A 163 -18.07 -1.32 6.27
C ASN A 163 -18.62 -1.94 7.55
N TYR A 164 -18.89 -3.26 7.56
CA TYR A 164 -19.36 -3.95 8.76
C TYR A 164 -18.34 -3.90 9.90
N TRP A 165 -17.06 -4.18 9.61
CA TRP A 165 -15.97 -4.01 10.58
C TRP A 165 -15.97 -2.60 11.18
N LEU A 166 -15.95 -1.57 10.33
CA LEU A 166 -15.77 -0.18 10.75
C LEU A 166 -17.00 0.45 11.41
N ASN A 167 -18.21 -0.06 11.16
CA ASN A 167 -19.44 0.52 11.70
C ASN A 167 -20.05 -0.27 12.86
N HIS A 168 -19.80 -1.58 12.94
CA HIS A 168 -20.49 -2.45 13.89
C HIS A 168 -19.55 -3.21 14.83
N ILE A 169 -18.29 -3.43 14.45
CA ILE A 169 -17.36 -4.21 15.26
C ILE A 169 -16.34 -3.32 15.97
N TYR A 170 -15.71 -2.41 15.23
CA TYR A 170 -14.72 -1.50 15.80
C TYR A 170 -15.38 -0.34 16.52
N THR A 171 -14.69 0.14 17.55
CA THR A 171 -15.05 1.39 18.20
C THR A 171 -14.94 2.54 17.20
N ARG A 172 -15.68 3.62 17.48
CA ARG A 172 -15.68 4.81 16.63
C ARG A 172 -14.28 5.40 16.45
N ASP A 173 -13.44 5.38 17.48
CA ASP A 173 -12.08 5.92 17.42
C ASP A 173 -11.18 5.11 16.49
N ILE A 174 -11.23 3.77 16.59
CA ILE A 174 -10.49 2.86 15.70
C ILE A 174 -10.95 3.04 14.25
N ALA A 175 -12.26 3.04 14.03
CA ALA A 175 -12.82 3.23 12.70
C ALA A 175 -12.43 4.57 12.10
N GLN A 176 -12.45 5.64 12.90
CA GLN A 176 -12.06 6.96 12.46
C GLN A 176 -10.56 7.06 12.21
N ALA A 177 -9.71 6.41 13.01
CA ALA A 177 -8.27 6.35 12.79
C ALA A 177 -7.92 5.65 11.46
N HIS A 178 -8.64 4.59 11.09
CA HIS A 178 -8.50 3.97 9.76
C HIS A 178 -8.97 4.93 8.66
N ARG A 179 -10.21 5.45 8.75
CA ARG A 179 -10.83 6.28 7.71
C ARG A 179 -10.06 7.55 7.43
N ASN A 180 -9.55 8.17 8.47
CA ASN A 180 -8.83 9.43 8.36
C ASN A 180 -7.35 9.24 8.03
N GLY A 181 -6.84 8.01 7.94
CA GLY A 181 -5.45 7.69 7.61
C GLY A 181 -4.44 7.83 8.75
N THR A 182 -4.85 7.82 10.02
CA THR A 182 -3.92 7.78 11.17
C THR A 182 -3.28 6.40 11.29
N VAL A 183 -4.08 5.36 11.04
CA VAL A 183 -3.61 3.99 10.86
C VAL A 183 -4.20 3.41 9.59
N HIS A 184 -3.65 2.27 9.16
CA HIS A 184 -4.26 1.42 8.16
C HIS A 184 -4.44 0.02 8.75
N ILE A 185 -5.69 -0.35 8.95
CA ILE A 185 -6.10 -1.72 9.32
C ILE A 185 -6.17 -2.52 8.01
N HIS A 186 -5.35 -3.56 7.90
CA HIS A 186 -5.25 -4.38 6.70
C HIS A 186 -6.41 -5.38 6.59
N ASP A 187 -6.72 -5.75 5.34
CA ASP A 187 -7.67 -6.82 4.97
C ASP A 187 -9.06 -6.73 5.58
N LEU A 188 -9.57 -5.50 5.74
CA LEU A 188 -10.96 -5.28 6.13
C LEU A 188 -11.98 -5.88 5.15
N SER A 189 -11.55 -6.20 3.92
CA SER A 189 -12.36 -6.89 2.92
C SER A 189 -12.65 -8.36 3.25
N MET A 190 -12.01 -8.92 4.29
CA MET A 190 -12.24 -10.28 4.75
C MET A 190 -12.63 -10.29 6.22
N PHE A 191 -13.55 -11.18 6.57
CA PHE A 191 -13.98 -11.38 7.95
C PHE A 191 -13.20 -12.54 8.59
N SER A 192 -11.87 -12.47 8.57
CA SER A 192 -10.96 -13.57 8.96
C SER A 192 -9.62 -13.09 9.52
N GLY A 193 -8.75 -14.04 9.93
CA GLY A 193 -7.35 -13.79 10.26
C GLY A 193 -6.53 -13.32 9.05
N TYR A 194 -5.31 -12.82 9.29
CA TYR A 194 -4.46 -12.29 8.21
C TYR A 194 -3.77 -13.43 7.44
N CYS A 195 -2.83 -14.12 8.06
CA CYS A 195 -2.03 -15.15 7.40
C CYS A 195 -1.73 -16.32 8.32
N ALA A 196 -1.40 -17.47 7.71
CA ALA A 196 -1.20 -18.71 8.43
C ALA A 196 -0.11 -19.60 7.83
N GLY A 197 0.59 -20.25 8.75
CA GLY A 197 1.38 -21.43 8.56
C GLY A 197 0.66 -22.69 8.90
N TRP A 198 0.97 -23.73 8.11
CA TRP A 198 0.37 -25.03 8.27
C TRP A 198 1.42 -26.11 8.46
N SER A 199 1.18 -27.00 9.40
CA SER A 199 2.03 -28.16 9.61
C SER A 199 1.81 -29.18 8.49
N LEU A 200 2.79 -29.28 7.58
CA LEU A 200 2.79 -30.35 6.58
C LEU A 200 2.91 -31.72 7.25
N ARG A 201 3.59 -31.81 8.41
CA ARG A 201 3.62 -33.01 9.25
C ARG A 201 2.23 -33.45 9.69
N GLN A 202 1.39 -32.53 10.14
CA GLN A 202 0.00 -32.85 10.51
C GLN A 202 -0.78 -33.38 9.30
N LEU A 203 -0.62 -32.77 8.12
CA LEU A 203 -1.25 -33.25 6.90
C LEU A 203 -0.78 -34.67 6.52
N LEU A 204 0.51 -34.98 6.71
CA LEU A 204 1.07 -36.32 6.51
C LEU A 204 0.53 -37.36 7.50
N GLN A 205 0.22 -36.95 8.73
CA GLN A 205 -0.27 -37.82 9.79
C GLN A 205 -1.77 -38.09 9.67
N GLU A 206 -2.54 -37.07 9.31
CA GLU A 206 -4.01 -37.08 9.47
C GLU A 206 -4.76 -37.04 8.13
N GLY A 207 -4.10 -36.63 7.05
CA GLY A 207 -4.73 -36.39 5.75
C GLY A 207 -5.58 -35.13 5.72
N LEU A 208 -6.27 -34.90 4.59
CA LEU A 208 -7.18 -33.78 4.39
C LEU A 208 -8.63 -34.15 4.75
N GLY A 209 -9.13 -33.79 5.94
CA GLY A 209 -10.47 -34.15 6.39
C GLY A 209 -10.76 -33.80 7.85
N GLY A 210 -11.74 -34.50 8.44
CA GLY A 210 -12.13 -34.33 9.84
C GLY A 210 -13.03 -33.12 10.11
N VAL A 211 -13.60 -32.50 9.07
CA VAL A 211 -14.65 -31.49 9.19
C VAL A 211 -16.02 -32.16 9.07
N PRO A 212 -16.96 -31.93 10.01
CA PRO A 212 -18.30 -32.53 9.97
C PRO A 212 -19.04 -32.24 8.66
N ASN A 213 -19.74 -33.25 8.13
CA ASN A 213 -20.52 -33.17 6.88
C ASN A 213 -19.69 -32.80 5.63
N LYS A 214 -18.37 -33.01 5.65
CA LYS A 214 -17.47 -32.86 4.49
C LYS A 214 -16.74 -34.16 4.20
N ILE A 215 -16.40 -34.37 2.94
CA ILE A 215 -15.61 -35.53 2.51
C ILE A 215 -14.21 -35.41 3.13
N SER A 216 -13.70 -36.54 3.60
CA SER A 216 -12.37 -36.65 4.21
C SER A 216 -11.49 -37.60 3.40
N SER A 217 -10.22 -37.25 3.26
CA SER A 217 -9.16 -38.04 2.62
C SER A 217 -8.25 -38.61 3.70
N LEU A 218 -7.92 -39.90 3.59
CA LEU A 218 -6.92 -40.52 4.44
C LEU A 218 -5.51 -39.95 4.16
N PRO A 219 -4.56 -40.10 5.10
CA PRO A 219 -3.17 -39.74 4.89
C PRO A 219 -2.59 -40.31 3.58
N ALA A 220 -1.84 -39.48 2.87
CA ALA A 220 -1.25 -39.86 1.59
C ALA A 220 -0.23 -41.01 1.75
N LYS A 221 -0.31 -42.01 0.86
CA LYS A 221 0.64 -43.13 0.77
C LYS A 221 1.67 -42.96 -0.35
N HIS A 222 1.37 -42.10 -1.33
CA HIS A 222 2.19 -41.85 -2.52
C HIS A 222 2.39 -40.35 -2.72
N LEU A 223 3.51 -39.96 -3.34
CA LEU A 223 3.87 -38.56 -3.56
C LEU A 223 2.78 -37.80 -4.32
N SER A 224 2.20 -38.42 -5.35
CA SER A 224 1.13 -37.83 -6.17
C SER A 224 -0.12 -37.48 -5.36
N THR A 225 -0.47 -38.35 -4.41
CA THR A 225 -1.61 -38.12 -3.52
C THR A 225 -1.30 -37.01 -2.52
N LEU A 226 -0.06 -36.95 -2.00
CA LEU A 226 0.36 -35.87 -1.11
C LEU A 226 0.30 -34.52 -1.82
N VAL A 227 0.87 -34.42 -3.02
CA VAL A 227 0.82 -33.19 -3.84
C VAL A 227 -0.62 -32.73 -4.06
N ALA A 228 -1.51 -33.65 -4.45
CA ALA A 228 -2.93 -33.33 -4.64
C ALA A 228 -3.59 -32.82 -3.34
N GLN A 229 -3.29 -33.47 -2.21
CA GLN A 229 -3.81 -33.02 -0.90
C GLN A 229 -3.25 -31.66 -0.50
N MET A 230 -1.98 -31.35 -0.76
CA MET A 230 -1.38 -30.04 -0.47
C MET A 230 -2.03 -28.92 -1.28
N VAL A 231 -2.24 -29.12 -2.59
CA VAL A 231 -2.94 -28.14 -3.45
C VAL A 231 -4.36 -27.91 -2.94
N ASN A 232 -5.09 -28.98 -2.65
CA ASN A 232 -6.46 -28.88 -2.12
C ASN A 232 -6.51 -28.23 -0.75
N PHE A 233 -5.55 -28.53 0.13
CA PHE A 233 -5.46 -27.97 1.48
C PHE A 233 -5.26 -26.45 1.43
N LEU A 234 -4.26 -25.98 0.68
CA LEU A 234 -4.01 -24.54 0.49
C LEU A 234 -5.20 -23.88 -0.24
N GLY A 235 -5.80 -24.61 -1.18
CA GLY A 235 -6.98 -24.20 -1.92
C GLY A 235 -8.20 -23.94 -1.03
N VAL A 236 -8.46 -24.82 -0.07
CA VAL A 236 -9.57 -24.66 0.88
C VAL A 236 -9.28 -23.51 1.84
N LEU A 237 -8.09 -23.50 2.45
CA LEU A 237 -7.77 -22.55 3.52
C LEU A 237 -7.62 -21.11 3.04
N GLN A 238 -7.24 -20.84 1.79
CA GLN A 238 -7.24 -19.46 1.28
C GLN A 238 -8.64 -18.78 1.39
N ASN A 239 -9.73 -19.54 1.48
CA ASN A 239 -11.09 -19.00 1.59
C ASN A 239 -11.45 -18.64 3.04
N GLU A 240 -10.72 -19.18 4.02
CA GLU A 240 -10.89 -18.89 5.45
C GLU A 240 -9.92 -17.80 5.95
N TRP A 241 -9.04 -17.29 5.08
CA TRP A 241 -7.95 -16.37 5.44
C TRP A 241 -7.82 -15.22 4.43
N ALA A 242 -7.25 -14.10 4.87
CA ALA A 242 -7.10 -12.94 3.99
C ALA A 242 -5.87 -13.03 3.07
N GLY A 243 -4.73 -13.40 3.65
CA GLY A 243 -3.39 -13.36 3.08
C GLY A 243 -2.74 -14.73 2.95
N ALA A 244 -1.41 -14.79 3.03
CA ALA A 244 -0.66 -15.94 2.56
C ALA A 244 -0.81 -17.19 3.44
N GLN A 245 -0.73 -18.34 2.76
CA GLN A 245 -0.77 -19.68 3.32
C GLN A 245 0.56 -20.36 3.04
N ALA A 246 1.24 -20.86 4.07
CA ALA A 246 2.59 -21.39 3.90
C ALA A 246 2.75 -22.83 4.37
N PHE A 247 3.72 -23.53 3.78
CA PHE A 247 4.31 -24.77 4.29
C PHE A 247 5.81 -24.58 4.55
N SER A 248 6.32 -25.24 5.58
CA SER A 248 7.74 -25.26 5.94
C SER A 248 8.31 -26.66 5.71
N SER A 249 9.63 -26.74 5.56
CA SER A 249 10.33 -28.01 5.35
C SER A 249 9.77 -28.82 4.18
N PHE A 250 9.43 -28.13 3.08
CA PHE A 250 8.74 -28.72 1.94
C PHE A 250 9.54 -29.86 1.31
N ASP A 251 10.82 -29.63 1.04
CA ASP A 251 11.75 -30.64 0.52
C ASP A 251 11.96 -31.80 1.49
N THR A 252 12.20 -31.50 2.78
CA THR A 252 12.39 -32.51 3.82
C THR A 252 11.20 -33.45 3.97
N TYR A 253 9.97 -32.92 3.99
CA TYR A 253 8.76 -33.72 4.20
C TYR A 253 8.32 -34.53 2.97
N LEU A 254 8.69 -34.10 1.76
CA LEU A 254 8.37 -34.84 0.53
C LEU A 254 9.41 -35.94 0.21
N ALA A 255 10.66 -35.76 0.63
CA ALA A 255 11.78 -36.66 0.32
C ALA A 255 11.51 -38.15 0.60
N PRO A 256 10.86 -38.54 1.72
CA PRO A 256 10.58 -39.95 1.99
C PRO A 256 9.72 -40.65 0.94
N PHE A 257 8.79 -39.93 0.31
CA PHE A 257 7.91 -40.49 -0.71
C PHE A 257 8.66 -40.84 -2.00
N VAL A 258 9.73 -40.11 -2.33
CA VAL A 258 10.58 -40.39 -3.51
C VAL A 258 11.18 -41.79 -3.40
N ARG A 259 11.75 -42.12 -2.23
CA ARG A 259 12.32 -43.45 -1.95
C ARG A 259 11.23 -44.52 -1.82
N HIS A 260 10.16 -44.21 -1.09
CA HIS A 260 9.06 -45.15 -0.84
C HIS A 260 8.42 -45.65 -2.14
N ASP A 261 8.11 -44.72 -3.05
CA ASP A 261 7.49 -45.01 -4.33
C ASP A 261 8.51 -45.46 -5.40
N LYS A 262 9.81 -45.45 -5.08
CA LYS A 262 10.93 -45.75 -6.00
C LYS A 262 10.88 -44.91 -7.27
N LEU A 263 10.59 -43.61 -7.11
CA LEU A 263 10.37 -42.72 -8.25
C LEU A 263 11.65 -42.44 -9.02
N SER A 264 11.56 -42.49 -10.34
CA SER A 264 12.55 -41.89 -11.22
C SER A 264 12.53 -40.37 -11.11
N TYR A 265 13.64 -39.72 -11.49
CA TYR A 265 13.70 -38.25 -11.52
C TYR A 265 12.57 -37.63 -12.37
N ARG A 266 12.22 -38.26 -13.49
CA ARG A 266 11.11 -37.81 -14.35
C ARG A 266 9.78 -37.78 -13.59
N GLU A 267 9.50 -38.79 -12.78
CA GLU A 267 8.29 -38.87 -11.98
C GLU A 267 8.31 -37.86 -10.82
N VAL A 268 9.46 -37.66 -10.18
CA VAL A 268 9.64 -36.59 -9.17
C VAL A 268 9.32 -35.23 -9.79
N LYS A 269 9.95 -34.90 -10.93
CA LYS A 269 9.72 -33.64 -11.66
C LYS A 269 8.26 -33.47 -12.06
N GLN A 270 7.59 -34.52 -12.52
CA GLN A 270 6.17 -34.46 -12.87
C GLN A 270 5.28 -34.13 -11.68
N ASN A 271 5.57 -34.68 -10.49
CA ASN A 271 4.81 -34.39 -9.27
C ASN A 271 5.03 -32.94 -8.79
N ILE A 272 6.28 -32.47 -8.82
CA ILE A 272 6.60 -31.07 -8.47
C ILE A 272 5.98 -30.09 -9.46
N GLN A 273 5.99 -30.40 -10.76
CA GLN A 273 5.28 -29.62 -11.78
C GLN A 273 3.78 -29.54 -11.49
N SER A 274 3.17 -30.67 -11.13
CA SER A 274 1.74 -30.73 -10.78
C SER A 274 1.40 -29.83 -9.60
N PHE A 275 2.28 -29.80 -8.57
CA PHE A 275 2.13 -28.90 -7.43
C PHE A 275 2.20 -27.43 -7.85
N ILE A 276 3.25 -27.03 -8.57
CA ILE A 276 3.47 -25.64 -9.01
C ILE A 276 2.29 -25.16 -9.86
N PHE A 277 1.82 -25.97 -10.81
CA PHE A 277 0.69 -25.59 -11.66
C PHE A 277 -0.61 -25.48 -10.86
N GLY A 278 -0.82 -26.40 -9.92
CA GLY A 278 -1.97 -26.39 -9.02
C GLY A 278 -2.08 -25.10 -8.21
N VAL A 279 -0.98 -24.64 -7.59
CA VAL A 279 -1.00 -23.43 -6.73
C VAL A 279 -0.94 -22.11 -7.51
N ASN A 280 -0.70 -22.13 -8.82
CA ASN A 280 -0.82 -20.94 -9.67
C ASN A 280 -2.17 -20.84 -10.39
N THR A 281 -3.04 -21.85 -10.24
CA THR A 281 -4.37 -21.84 -10.86
C THR A 281 -5.32 -20.98 -10.01
N PRO A 282 -6.07 -20.03 -10.61
CA PRO A 282 -7.04 -19.23 -9.86
C PRO A 282 -8.13 -20.08 -9.21
N SER A 283 -8.27 -19.92 -7.90
CA SER A 283 -9.22 -20.69 -7.08
C SER A 283 -10.12 -19.81 -6.23
N ARG A 284 -9.62 -18.67 -5.73
CA ARG A 284 -10.39 -17.74 -4.89
C ARG A 284 -11.45 -17.02 -5.73
N TRP A 285 -12.67 -17.55 -5.68
CA TRP A 285 -13.80 -17.16 -6.56
C TRP A 285 -13.42 -17.10 -8.05
N GLY A 286 -12.44 -17.91 -8.47
CA GLY A 286 -11.91 -17.92 -9.84
C GLY A 286 -11.14 -16.65 -10.26
N SER A 287 -10.76 -15.77 -9.32
CA SER A 287 -10.13 -14.48 -9.62
C SER A 287 -8.65 -14.39 -9.27
N GLN A 288 -8.20 -15.16 -8.27
CA GLN A 288 -6.82 -15.12 -7.76
C GLN A 288 -6.33 -16.53 -7.45
N ALA A 289 -5.05 -16.76 -7.76
CA ALA A 289 -4.33 -17.92 -7.25
C ALA A 289 -4.13 -17.79 -5.72
N PRO A 290 -4.04 -18.91 -4.98
CA PRO A 290 -3.69 -18.88 -3.57
C PRO A 290 -2.34 -18.20 -3.37
N PHE A 291 -2.28 -17.16 -2.53
CA PHE A 291 -1.01 -16.58 -2.13
C PHE A 291 -0.28 -17.60 -1.26
N THR A 292 0.70 -18.28 -1.84
CA THR A 292 1.38 -19.41 -1.19
C THR A 292 2.87 -19.19 -1.05
N ASN A 293 3.41 -19.67 0.06
CA ASN A 293 4.84 -19.66 0.36
C ASN A 293 5.29 -21.07 0.71
N ILE A 294 6.51 -21.43 0.32
CA ILE A 294 7.17 -22.63 0.82
C ILE A 294 8.57 -22.29 1.31
N THR A 295 8.99 -22.95 2.38
CA THR A 295 10.39 -22.92 2.84
C THR A 295 11.06 -24.25 2.49
N LEU A 296 12.24 -24.15 1.90
CA LEU A 296 13.09 -25.29 1.55
C LEU A 296 14.34 -25.26 2.44
N ASP A 297 14.60 -26.39 3.09
CA ASP A 297 15.65 -26.51 4.10
C ASP A 297 17.04 -26.65 3.47
N TRP A 298 17.13 -27.14 2.22
CA TRP A 298 18.36 -27.49 1.51
C TRP A 298 19.11 -28.69 2.11
N VAL A 299 19.36 -28.65 3.42
CA VAL A 299 19.98 -29.72 4.20
C VAL A 299 19.00 -30.18 5.27
N VAL A 300 18.96 -31.50 5.55
CA VAL A 300 18.09 -32.05 6.60
C VAL A 300 18.28 -31.27 7.92
N PRO A 301 17.22 -30.64 8.46
CA PRO A 301 17.32 -29.88 9.70
C PRO A 301 17.73 -30.75 10.89
N LYS A 302 18.58 -30.20 11.77
CA LYS A 302 19.09 -30.92 12.97
C LYS A 302 17.97 -31.44 13.87
N ASP A 303 16.86 -30.71 13.96
CA ASP A 303 15.70 -31.07 14.77
C ASP A 303 14.73 -32.06 14.10
N LEU A 304 14.89 -32.36 12.80
CA LEU A 304 14.16 -33.43 12.11
C LEU A 304 15.02 -34.67 11.85
N LYS A 305 16.34 -34.53 11.91
CA LYS A 305 17.30 -35.57 11.53
C LYS A 305 16.99 -36.94 12.13
N ASP A 306 16.67 -36.99 13.42
CA ASP A 306 16.44 -38.23 14.16
C ASP A 306 14.95 -38.59 14.27
N GLU A 307 14.06 -37.77 13.70
CA GLU A 307 12.62 -38.02 13.70
C GLU A 307 12.25 -39.08 12.64
N PRO A 308 11.34 -40.02 12.95
CA PRO A 308 10.90 -41.02 12.00
C PRO A 308 10.10 -40.38 10.86
N VAL A 309 10.35 -40.84 9.63
CA VAL A 309 9.58 -40.39 8.46
C VAL A 309 8.15 -40.90 8.50
N ILE A 310 7.22 -40.17 7.88
CA ILE A 310 5.78 -40.46 7.95
C ILE A 310 5.25 -40.77 6.55
N ILE A 311 4.71 -41.99 6.37
CA ILE A 311 4.07 -42.43 5.12
C ILE A 311 2.72 -43.06 5.47
N GLY A 312 1.66 -42.67 4.78
CA GLY A 312 0.31 -43.21 5.02
C GLY A 312 -0.18 -43.00 6.46
N GLY A 313 0.23 -41.91 7.10
CA GLY A 313 -0.11 -41.59 8.49
C GLY A 313 0.67 -42.37 9.54
N LYS A 314 1.68 -43.16 9.15
CA LYS A 314 2.43 -44.04 10.05
C LYS A 314 3.92 -43.69 10.07
N PRO A 315 4.54 -43.60 11.26
CA PRO A 315 5.99 -43.56 11.39
C PRO A 315 6.63 -44.79 10.74
N GLN A 316 7.76 -44.60 10.07
CA GLN A 316 8.58 -45.66 9.48
C GLN A 316 9.85 -45.89 10.32
N ALA A 317 10.58 -46.97 10.01
CA ALA A 317 11.81 -47.30 10.73
C ALA A 317 12.99 -46.34 10.44
N SER A 318 13.01 -45.71 9.27
CA SER A 318 14.04 -44.74 8.88
C SER A 318 13.71 -43.33 9.35
N CYS A 319 14.74 -42.51 9.57
CA CYS A 319 14.60 -41.12 9.99
C CYS A 319 14.93 -40.13 8.85
N TYR A 320 14.46 -38.86 8.96
CA TYR A 320 14.67 -37.86 7.90
C TYR A 320 16.15 -37.62 7.57
N GLY A 321 17.06 -37.81 8.53
CA GLY A 321 18.51 -37.71 8.35
C GLY A 321 19.08 -38.59 7.24
N GLU A 322 18.35 -39.63 6.83
CA GLU A 322 18.76 -40.56 5.78
C GLU A 322 18.36 -40.11 4.37
N TYR A 323 17.63 -39.00 4.19
CA TYR A 323 16.93 -38.65 2.95
C TYR A 323 17.49 -37.43 2.19
N GLN A 324 18.74 -37.02 2.46
CA GLN A 324 19.36 -35.88 1.77
C GLN A 324 19.34 -36.04 0.24
N LYS A 325 19.64 -37.24 -0.28
CA LYS A 325 19.66 -37.50 -1.72
C LYS A 325 18.29 -37.26 -2.36
N GLU A 326 17.21 -37.65 -1.70
CA GLU A 326 15.85 -37.42 -2.17
C GLU A 326 15.43 -35.95 -2.07
N MET A 327 15.90 -35.23 -1.03
CA MET A 327 15.75 -33.76 -0.96
C MET A 327 16.45 -33.08 -2.14
N ASP A 328 17.64 -33.53 -2.51
CA ASP A 328 18.39 -32.98 -3.65
C ASP A 328 17.63 -33.18 -4.97
N LEU A 329 16.96 -34.33 -5.15
CA LEU A 329 16.12 -34.60 -6.33
C LEU A 329 14.89 -33.67 -6.39
N ILE A 330 14.23 -33.44 -5.24
CA ILE A 330 13.10 -32.51 -5.13
C ILE A 330 13.53 -31.08 -5.44
N ASN A 331 14.65 -30.63 -4.86
CA ASN A 331 15.20 -29.31 -5.10
C ASN A 331 15.54 -29.11 -6.58
N ARG A 332 16.23 -30.06 -7.20
CA ARG A 332 16.52 -30.04 -8.64
C ARG A 332 15.24 -29.91 -9.47
N ALA A 333 14.25 -30.76 -9.20
CA ALA A 333 12.96 -30.73 -9.89
C ALA A 333 12.23 -29.39 -9.74
N PHE A 334 12.20 -28.84 -8.52
CA PHE A 334 11.56 -27.56 -8.23
C PHE A 334 12.25 -26.41 -8.97
N LEU A 335 13.57 -26.33 -8.89
CA LEU A 335 14.36 -25.28 -9.56
C LEU A 335 14.21 -25.34 -11.08
N GLU A 336 14.26 -26.53 -11.68
CA GLU A 336 14.06 -26.70 -13.12
C GLU A 336 12.67 -26.23 -13.57
N VAL A 337 11.59 -26.65 -12.89
CA VAL A 337 10.22 -26.25 -13.25
C VAL A 337 10.00 -24.74 -13.07
N MET A 338 10.51 -24.15 -11.98
CA MET A 338 10.41 -22.70 -11.75
C MET A 338 11.17 -21.89 -12.81
N MET A 339 12.28 -22.43 -13.33
CA MET A 339 13.11 -21.80 -14.36
C MET A 339 12.55 -21.94 -15.78
N GLU A 340 11.84 -23.04 -16.07
CA GLU A 340 11.08 -23.24 -17.31
C GLU A 340 10.01 -22.16 -17.48
N GLY A 341 9.34 -21.79 -16.38
CA GLY A 341 8.24 -20.83 -16.40
C GLY A 341 6.97 -21.38 -17.03
N ASP A 342 6.00 -20.52 -17.27
CA ASP A 342 4.75 -20.89 -17.89
C ASP A 342 4.85 -21.03 -19.42
N ALA A 343 3.75 -21.39 -20.08
CA ALA A 343 3.71 -21.60 -21.52
C ALA A 343 4.11 -20.36 -22.37
N ALA A 344 4.09 -19.16 -21.78
CA ALA A 344 4.51 -17.91 -22.40
C ALA A 344 5.91 -17.45 -21.92
N GLY A 345 6.63 -18.29 -21.16
CA GLY A 345 7.95 -17.97 -20.61
C GLY A 345 7.93 -17.04 -19.38
N ARG A 346 6.75 -16.79 -18.79
CA ARG A 346 6.61 -15.99 -17.56
C ARG A 346 7.07 -16.84 -16.37
N GLY A 347 7.80 -16.22 -15.44
CA GLY A 347 8.13 -16.89 -14.18
C GLY A 347 6.86 -17.18 -13.36
N PHE A 348 6.83 -18.32 -12.68
CA PHE A 348 5.73 -18.63 -11.77
C PHE A 348 5.76 -17.71 -10.54
N PRO A 349 4.65 -17.02 -10.21
CA PRO A 349 4.60 -16.17 -9.04
C PRO A 349 4.43 -16.92 -7.72
N TYR A 350 3.88 -18.14 -7.77
CA TYR A 350 3.64 -18.99 -6.62
C TYR A 350 4.19 -20.41 -6.83
N PRO A 351 4.42 -21.20 -5.77
CA PRO A 351 4.60 -20.66 -4.41
C PRO A 351 5.82 -19.73 -4.40
N ILE A 352 5.85 -18.74 -3.53
CA ILE A 352 7.05 -17.94 -3.31
C ILE A 352 8.03 -18.81 -2.50
N PRO A 353 9.17 -19.22 -3.08
CA PRO A 353 10.11 -20.07 -2.38
C PRO A 353 11.06 -19.24 -1.52
N THR A 354 11.38 -19.78 -0.33
CA THR A 354 12.42 -19.29 0.56
C THR A 354 13.44 -20.40 0.78
N TYR A 355 14.72 -20.10 0.55
CA TYR A 355 15.83 -21.00 0.82
C TYR A 355 16.63 -20.55 2.05
N ASN A 356 16.94 -21.53 2.91
CA ASN A 356 17.74 -21.34 4.10
C ASN A 356 19.23 -21.35 3.74
N ILE A 357 19.94 -20.26 4.04
CA ILE A 357 21.41 -20.18 3.89
C ILE A 357 22.04 -20.47 5.24
N THR A 358 22.43 -21.72 5.45
CA THR A 358 23.06 -22.23 6.69
C THR A 358 24.57 -22.43 6.52
N PRO A 359 25.33 -22.64 7.61
CA PRO A 359 26.76 -22.98 7.51
C PRO A 359 27.04 -24.25 6.70
N GLU A 360 26.08 -25.17 6.65
CA GLU A 360 26.15 -26.42 5.90
C GLU A 360 25.71 -26.29 4.42
N PHE A 361 25.33 -25.09 3.96
CA PHE A 361 24.90 -24.85 2.58
C PHE A 361 26.05 -25.07 1.59
N ASP A 362 25.90 -26.04 0.68
CA ASP A 362 26.87 -26.34 -0.37
C ASP A 362 26.70 -25.39 -1.57
N TRP A 363 27.57 -24.38 -1.63
CA TRP A 363 27.61 -23.35 -2.67
C TRP A 363 28.05 -23.87 -4.05
N ASP A 364 28.69 -25.04 -4.11
CA ASP A 364 29.32 -25.56 -5.33
C ASP A 364 28.62 -26.81 -5.87
N SER A 365 27.48 -27.19 -5.28
CA SER A 365 26.61 -28.27 -5.78
C SER A 365 25.97 -27.93 -7.13
N GLU A 366 25.62 -28.96 -7.91
CA GLU A 366 24.86 -28.80 -9.17
C GLU A 366 23.51 -28.07 -8.94
N ASN A 367 22.86 -28.34 -7.80
CA ASN A 367 21.62 -27.66 -7.42
C ASN A 367 21.85 -26.19 -7.10
N ALA A 368 22.98 -25.82 -6.49
CA ALA A 368 23.32 -24.42 -6.25
C ALA A 368 23.49 -23.65 -7.56
N GLU A 369 24.10 -24.26 -8.58
CA GLU A 369 24.20 -23.66 -9.92
C GLU A 369 22.79 -23.36 -10.49
N LEU A 370 21.87 -24.31 -10.41
CA LEU A 370 20.48 -24.13 -10.85
C LEU A 370 19.76 -23.03 -10.06
N LEU A 371 19.96 -23.00 -8.74
CA LEU A 371 19.39 -22.00 -7.85
C LEU A 371 19.84 -20.58 -8.23
N PHE A 372 21.14 -20.38 -8.45
CA PHE A 372 21.64 -19.05 -8.81
C PHE A 372 21.32 -18.67 -10.25
N ARG A 373 21.16 -19.64 -11.16
CA ARG A 373 20.64 -19.38 -12.51
C ARG A 373 19.19 -18.90 -12.48
N MET A 374 18.34 -19.56 -11.69
CA MET A 374 16.96 -19.14 -11.45
C MET A 374 16.89 -17.75 -10.78
N THR A 375 17.74 -17.52 -9.77
CA THR A 375 17.85 -16.25 -9.04
C THR A 375 18.26 -15.12 -9.98
N ALA A 376 19.29 -15.34 -10.80
CA ALA A 376 19.78 -14.35 -11.75
C ALA A 376 18.71 -13.97 -12.77
N LYS A 377 17.96 -14.97 -13.31
CA LYS A 377 16.95 -14.79 -14.36
C LYS A 377 15.64 -14.15 -13.85
N TYR A 378 15.07 -14.67 -12.76
CA TYR A 378 13.73 -14.30 -12.30
C TYR A 378 13.71 -13.62 -10.92
N GLY A 379 14.84 -13.51 -10.23
CA GLY A 379 14.90 -12.94 -8.88
C GLY A 379 14.15 -13.74 -7.82
N THR A 380 13.96 -15.03 -8.07
CA THR A 380 13.42 -16.00 -7.12
C THR A 380 14.55 -16.98 -6.81
N PRO A 381 14.79 -17.35 -5.55
CA PRO A 381 13.90 -17.28 -4.39
C PRO A 381 14.12 -16.06 -3.50
N TYR A 382 13.49 -16.09 -2.33
CA TYR A 382 13.96 -15.37 -1.14
C TYR A 382 15.08 -16.15 -0.46
N PHE A 383 16.02 -15.43 0.15
CA PHE A 383 17.07 -16.03 0.97
C PHE A 383 16.86 -15.65 2.43
N GLN A 384 16.90 -16.67 3.29
CA GLN A 384 16.90 -16.51 4.73
C GLN A 384 18.31 -16.73 5.26
N ASN A 385 18.88 -15.72 5.91
CA ASN A 385 20.27 -15.76 6.39
C ASN A 385 20.37 -16.43 7.76
N PHE A 386 21.06 -17.56 7.87
CA PHE A 386 21.43 -18.20 9.14
C PHE A 386 22.96 -18.22 9.38
N LEU A 387 23.75 -17.54 8.54
CA LEU A 387 25.21 -17.47 8.71
C LEU A 387 25.59 -16.42 9.75
N ASN A 388 25.08 -15.19 9.58
CA ASN A 388 25.47 -14.05 10.41
C ASN A 388 24.29 -13.39 11.15
N SER A 389 23.05 -13.85 10.94
CA SER A 389 21.90 -13.29 11.66
C SER A 389 21.73 -13.90 13.05
N ASP A 390 20.91 -13.27 13.89
CA ASP A 390 20.53 -13.80 15.22
C ASP A 390 19.56 -15.01 15.13
N LEU A 391 19.18 -15.43 13.90
CA LEU A 391 18.25 -16.54 13.68
C LEU A 391 18.97 -17.89 13.76
N LYS A 392 18.25 -18.90 14.24
CA LYS A 392 18.67 -20.31 14.16
C LYS A 392 17.69 -21.10 13.31
N PRO A 393 18.12 -22.08 12.49
CA PRO A 393 17.22 -22.84 11.62
C PRO A 393 16.03 -23.47 12.34
N GLY A 394 16.28 -24.07 13.51
CA GLY A 394 15.20 -24.63 14.33
C GLY A 394 14.27 -23.57 14.92
N ASP A 395 14.73 -22.32 15.09
CA ASP A 395 13.99 -21.22 15.74
C ASP A 395 12.97 -20.55 14.83
N VAL A 396 13.13 -20.69 13.51
CA VAL A 396 12.36 -19.93 12.53
C VAL A 396 11.82 -20.89 11.47
N ARG A 397 10.74 -21.60 11.81
CA ARG A 397 9.83 -22.16 10.81
C ARG A 397 8.66 -21.23 10.53
N SER A 398 8.79 -19.95 10.89
CA SER A 398 7.74 -18.94 10.86
C SER A 398 7.18 -18.72 9.47
N MET A 399 5.86 -18.71 9.40
CA MET A 399 5.10 -18.93 8.19
C MET A 399 4.39 -17.66 7.73
N CYS A 400 4.37 -17.47 6.41
CA CYS A 400 3.96 -16.26 5.71
C CYS A 400 4.92 -15.09 5.93
N CYS A 401 5.29 -14.42 4.83
CA CYS A 401 6.09 -13.21 4.72
C CYS A 401 6.77 -12.74 6.03
N ARG A 402 8.00 -13.22 6.22
CA ARG A 402 9.11 -12.52 6.88
C ARG A 402 9.16 -12.58 8.43
N LEU A 403 8.24 -13.26 9.11
CA LEU A 403 8.18 -13.30 10.59
C LEU A 403 9.45 -13.87 11.26
N GLN A 404 10.02 -13.13 12.22
CA GLN A 404 10.94 -13.69 13.21
C GLN A 404 10.16 -14.14 14.46
N LEU A 405 10.58 -15.25 15.07
CA LEU A 405 9.91 -15.84 16.25
C LEU A 405 10.94 -15.97 17.37
N ASP A 406 10.75 -15.29 18.50
CA ASP A 406 11.50 -15.60 19.72
C ASP A 406 10.81 -16.73 20.49
N LYS A 407 11.41 -17.93 20.44
CA LYS A 407 10.93 -19.10 21.17
C LYS A 407 10.87 -18.92 22.70
N ARG A 408 11.62 -17.98 23.29
CA ARG A 408 11.56 -17.72 24.74
C ARG A 408 10.18 -17.22 25.16
N GLU A 409 9.46 -16.55 24.26
CA GLU A 409 8.12 -16.04 24.52
C GLU A 409 7.05 -17.13 24.37
N LEU A 410 7.21 -18.04 23.37
CA LEU A 410 6.38 -19.25 23.26
C LEU A 410 6.56 -20.17 24.48
N LYS A 411 7.78 -20.29 25.04
CA LYS A 411 8.05 -21.09 26.26
C LYS A 411 7.25 -20.65 27.49
N LYS A 412 6.81 -19.38 27.56
CA LYS A 412 6.01 -18.86 28.70
C LYS A 412 4.55 -19.31 28.65
N LYS A 413 4.02 -19.69 27.48
CA LYS A 413 2.67 -20.25 27.34
C LYS A 413 2.75 -21.77 27.25
N GLY A 414 2.49 -22.43 28.37
CA GLY A 414 2.62 -23.88 28.53
C GLY A 414 1.89 -24.69 27.46
N GLY A 415 2.65 -25.28 26.56
CA GLY A 415 2.24 -26.25 25.54
C GLY A 415 3.50 -26.78 24.86
N GLY A 416 3.59 -28.09 24.64
CA GLY A 416 4.80 -28.74 24.11
C GLY A 416 5.37 -28.05 22.87
N LEU A 417 6.70 -27.93 22.81
CA LEU A 417 7.44 -27.18 21.79
C LEU A 417 7.28 -27.74 20.35
N PHE A 418 6.83 -28.99 20.24
CA PHE A 418 6.77 -29.73 18.98
C PHE A 418 5.55 -29.32 18.16
N GLY A 419 5.77 -28.62 17.05
CA GLY A 419 4.73 -28.23 16.08
C GLY A 419 4.23 -26.77 16.18
N ALA A 420 4.47 -26.07 17.29
CA ALA A 420 4.02 -24.68 17.48
C ALA A 420 4.66 -23.69 16.48
N ALA A 421 5.89 -23.96 16.03
CA ALA A 421 6.60 -23.15 15.03
C ALA A 421 5.99 -23.25 13.62
N GLU A 422 5.25 -24.33 13.32
CA GLU A 422 4.62 -24.57 12.01
C GLU A 422 3.18 -24.02 11.95
N LEU A 423 2.55 -23.79 13.13
CA LEU A 423 1.16 -23.34 13.29
C LEU A 423 1.09 -21.89 13.78
N THR A 424 1.78 -21.01 13.07
CA THR A 424 1.93 -19.59 13.41
C THR A 424 1.58 -18.68 12.24
N GLY A 425 1.41 -17.40 12.50
CA GLY A 425 0.98 -16.41 11.52
C GLY A 425 0.53 -15.14 12.24
N SER A 426 -0.38 -14.39 11.63
CA SER A 426 -0.91 -13.18 12.23
C SER A 426 -2.43 -13.13 12.18
N ILE A 427 -3.05 -12.71 13.28
CA ILE A 427 -4.50 -12.49 13.33
C ILE A 427 -4.91 -11.23 12.55
N GLY A 428 -3.98 -10.27 12.41
CA GLY A 428 -4.23 -8.98 11.80
C GLY A 428 -2.99 -8.11 11.82
N VAL A 429 -2.92 -7.21 10.84
CA VAL A 429 -1.87 -6.19 10.73
C VAL A 429 -2.50 -4.81 10.82
N VAL A 430 -1.88 -3.92 11.59
CA VAL A 430 -2.22 -2.48 11.61
C VAL A 430 -0.95 -1.68 11.38
N THR A 431 -0.94 -0.88 10.31
CA THR A 431 0.20 -0.01 9.97
C THR A 431 -0.01 1.40 10.47
N ILE A 432 0.99 1.94 11.16
CA ILE A 432 1.02 3.30 11.68
C ILE A 432 1.58 4.26 10.63
N ASN A 433 0.91 5.40 10.47
CA ASN A 433 1.33 6.49 9.59
C ASN A 433 2.34 7.40 10.30
N LEU A 434 3.62 7.06 10.26
CA LEU A 434 4.68 7.84 10.90
C LEU A 434 4.86 9.26 10.33
N PRO A 435 4.80 9.49 8.99
CA PRO A 435 4.91 10.83 8.42
C PRO A 435 3.95 11.84 9.04
N ARG A 436 2.70 11.43 9.27
CA ARG A 436 1.69 12.27 9.93
C ARG A 436 2.07 12.60 11.37
N ILE A 437 2.60 11.63 12.11
CA ILE A 437 3.04 11.86 13.50
C ILE A 437 4.21 12.86 13.49
N GLY A 438 5.21 12.64 12.64
CA GLY A 438 6.34 13.55 12.48
C GLY A 438 5.92 14.98 12.15
N PHE A 439 5.01 15.15 11.19
CA PHE A 439 4.51 16.47 10.78
C PHE A 439 3.72 17.23 11.86
N LEU A 440 3.02 16.49 12.73
CA LEU A 440 2.15 17.08 13.76
C LEU A 440 2.88 17.34 15.07
N SER A 441 4.09 16.85 15.25
CA SER A 441 4.88 16.98 16.47
C SER A 441 5.87 18.13 16.39
N ARG A 442 6.06 18.85 17.50
CA ARG A 442 7.08 19.91 17.63
C ARG A 442 8.28 19.52 18.48
N SER A 443 8.09 18.53 19.35
CA SER A 443 9.12 18.03 20.25
C SER A 443 9.10 16.50 20.24
N ARG A 444 10.19 15.90 20.74
CA ARG A 444 10.30 14.44 20.89
C ARG A 444 9.23 13.89 21.82
N GLU A 445 8.95 14.57 22.93
CA GLU A 445 7.91 14.18 23.88
C GLU A 445 6.51 14.16 23.24
N GLU A 446 6.18 15.17 22.42
CA GLU A 446 4.92 15.19 21.68
C GLU A 446 4.85 14.04 20.66
N PHE A 447 5.97 13.75 19.99
CA PHE A 447 6.09 12.63 19.06
C PHE A 447 5.80 11.29 19.74
N ASP A 448 6.50 11.00 20.84
CA ASP A 448 6.37 9.74 21.57
C ASP A 448 4.96 9.58 22.15
N THR A 449 4.37 10.67 22.67
CA THR A 449 2.98 10.69 23.17
C THR A 449 1.97 10.36 22.07
N ARG A 450 2.15 10.94 20.88
CA ARG A 450 1.28 10.67 19.73
C ARG A 450 1.45 9.24 19.23
N LEU A 451 2.69 8.76 19.12
CA LEU A 451 2.99 7.39 18.70
C LEU A 451 2.39 6.38 19.65
N ALA A 452 2.60 6.55 20.96
CA ALA A 452 1.97 5.77 22.03
C ALA A 452 0.45 5.64 21.84
N ARG A 453 -0.25 6.77 21.71
CA ARG A 453 -1.70 6.78 21.55
C ARG A 453 -2.15 6.01 20.29
N VAL A 454 -1.40 6.13 19.19
CA VAL A 454 -1.73 5.44 17.95
C VAL A 454 -1.45 3.93 18.04
N MET A 455 -0.38 3.54 18.75
CA MET A 455 -0.09 2.14 19.07
C MET A 455 -1.17 1.52 19.96
N ASP A 456 -1.70 2.26 20.94
CA ASP A 456 -2.79 1.78 21.80
C ASP A 456 -4.07 1.50 20.98
N LEU A 457 -4.40 2.38 20.02
CA LEU A 457 -5.50 2.14 19.09
C LEU A 457 -5.27 0.91 18.20
N ALA A 458 -4.04 0.71 17.74
CA ALA A 458 -3.67 -0.46 16.94
C ALA A 458 -3.83 -1.75 17.76
N ARG A 459 -3.30 -1.79 18.98
CA ARG A 459 -3.48 -2.88 19.96
C ARG A 459 -4.96 -3.20 20.15
N ASP A 460 -5.76 -2.20 20.51
CA ASP A 460 -7.18 -2.41 20.82
C ASP A 460 -7.95 -2.96 19.61
N SER A 461 -7.61 -2.52 18.40
CA SER A 461 -8.21 -3.06 17.17
C SER A 461 -7.83 -4.52 16.92
N LEU A 462 -6.59 -4.91 17.20
CA LEU A 462 -6.11 -6.28 17.04
C LEU A 462 -6.74 -7.22 18.09
N GLU A 463 -6.86 -6.76 19.33
CA GLU A 463 -7.52 -7.52 20.40
C GLU A 463 -9.03 -7.70 20.14
N ILE A 464 -9.72 -6.66 19.65
CA ILE A 464 -11.12 -6.76 19.21
C ILE A 464 -11.25 -7.81 18.09
N LYS A 465 -10.39 -7.73 17.07
CA LYS A 465 -10.39 -8.68 15.95
C LYS A 465 -10.17 -10.12 16.45
N ARG A 466 -9.15 -10.34 17.28
CA ARG A 466 -8.85 -11.65 17.86
C ARG A 466 -10.03 -12.24 18.61
N ARG A 467 -10.68 -11.46 19.48
CA ARG A 467 -11.86 -11.89 20.22
C ARG A 467 -13.01 -12.29 19.30
N VAL A 468 -13.31 -11.46 18.30
CA VAL A 468 -14.42 -11.71 17.35
C VAL A 468 -14.15 -12.96 16.51
N ILE A 469 -12.98 -13.07 15.89
CA ILE A 469 -12.64 -14.20 15.03
C ILE A 469 -12.53 -15.50 15.85
N THR A 470 -11.98 -15.45 17.07
CA THR A 470 -11.93 -16.62 17.97
C THR A 470 -13.33 -17.11 18.31
N ARG A 471 -14.26 -16.21 18.65
CA ARG A 471 -15.66 -16.56 18.91
C ARG A 471 -16.27 -17.28 17.70
N LEU A 472 -16.15 -16.68 16.52
CA LEU A 472 -16.72 -17.21 15.28
C LEU A 472 -16.10 -18.56 14.88
N MET A 473 -14.81 -18.77 15.14
CA MET A 473 -14.15 -20.05 14.94
C MET A 473 -14.73 -21.14 15.85
N ASN A 474 -15.02 -20.79 17.11
CA ASN A 474 -15.67 -21.71 18.04
C ASN A 474 -17.16 -21.95 17.72
N GLU A 475 -17.83 -20.98 17.10
CA GLU A 475 -19.20 -21.09 16.57
C GLU A 475 -19.28 -21.85 15.24
N GLY A 476 -18.14 -22.21 14.64
CA GLY A 476 -18.06 -23.07 13.45
C GLY A 476 -17.94 -22.34 12.11
N LEU A 477 -17.67 -21.02 12.09
CA LEU A 477 -17.49 -20.25 10.85
C LEU A 477 -16.20 -20.62 10.09
N PHE A 478 -15.17 -21.09 10.80
CA PHE A 478 -13.86 -21.48 10.23
C PHE A 478 -13.60 -22.97 10.48
N PRO A 479 -14.35 -23.88 9.85
CA PRO A 479 -14.29 -25.30 10.16
C PRO A 479 -12.92 -25.93 9.87
N TYR A 480 -12.25 -25.55 8.77
CA TYR A 480 -10.94 -26.12 8.44
C TYR A 480 -9.84 -25.53 9.32
N SER A 481 -9.86 -24.21 9.55
CA SER A 481 -8.92 -23.56 10.47
C SER A 481 -9.09 -24.10 11.89
N LYS A 482 -10.32 -24.27 12.39
CA LYS A 482 -10.55 -24.90 13.70
C LYS A 482 -9.96 -26.30 13.77
N ARG A 483 -10.06 -27.08 12.69
CA ARG A 483 -9.58 -28.47 12.62
C ARG A 483 -8.05 -28.58 12.60
N TYR A 484 -7.36 -27.74 11.83
CA TYR A 484 -5.92 -27.83 11.63
C TYR A 484 -5.11 -26.89 12.53
N LEU A 485 -5.64 -25.70 12.82
CA LEU A 485 -4.98 -24.73 13.70
C LEU A 485 -5.38 -24.91 15.17
N GLY A 486 -6.65 -25.23 15.45
CA GLY A 486 -7.17 -25.42 16.81
C GLY A 486 -7.42 -24.12 17.58
N THR A 487 -6.37 -23.33 17.81
CA THR A 487 -6.41 -22.05 18.57
C THR A 487 -5.55 -20.95 17.92
N TRP A 488 -5.79 -19.71 18.32
CA TRP A 488 -5.05 -18.54 17.84
C TRP A 488 -3.83 -18.19 18.71
N ASP A 489 -3.43 -19.07 19.64
CA ASP A 489 -2.48 -18.72 20.71
C ASP A 489 -1.07 -18.42 20.18
N ASN A 490 -0.70 -19.06 19.08
CA ASN A 490 0.59 -18.91 18.40
C ASN A 490 0.55 -17.86 17.27
N HIS A 491 -0.57 -17.14 17.10
CA HIS A 491 -0.71 -16.08 16.09
C HIS A 491 -0.42 -14.72 16.68
N PHE A 492 0.39 -13.93 15.99
CA PHE A 492 0.77 -12.58 16.39
C PHE A 492 -0.34 -11.56 16.13
N SER A 493 -0.39 -10.54 16.96
CA SER A 493 -1.03 -9.25 16.71
C SER A 493 0.03 -8.31 16.14
N THR A 494 -0.02 -8.03 14.84
CA THR A 494 1.09 -7.34 14.16
C THR A 494 0.86 -5.84 14.07
N ILE A 495 1.82 -5.08 14.58
CA ILE A 495 1.88 -3.62 14.39
C ILE A 495 3.01 -3.32 13.43
N GLY A 496 2.69 -2.64 12.33
CA GLY A 496 3.64 -2.22 11.34
C GLY A 496 3.74 -0.70 11.22
N LEU A 497 4.64 -0.23 10.37
CA LEU A 497 4.85 1.19 10.10
C LEU A 497 5.16 1.43 8.61
N VAL A 498 4.94 2.66 8.17
CA VAL A 498 5.32 3.13 6.83
C VAL A 498 5.85 4.56 6.91
N GLY A 499 6.74 4.92 5.97
CA GLY A 499 7.18 6.29 5.75
C GLY A 499 8.13 6.83 6.81
N MET A 500 9.02 6.01 7.38
CA MET A 500 10.01 6.54 8.34
C MET A 500 10.87 7.63 7.68
N ASN A 501 11.21 7.47 6.40
CA ASN A 501 11.95 8.50 5.67
C ASN A 501 11.22 9.85 5.66
N GLU A 502 9.95 9.87 5.27
CA GLU A 502 9.16 11.09 5.27
C GLU A 502 8.83 11.57 6.70
N CYS A 503 8.79 10.67 7.69
CA CYS A 503 8.69 11.03 9.10
C CYS A 503 9.90 11.87 9.54
N CYS A 504 11.13 11.41 9.27
CA CYS A 504 12.34 12.18 9.52
C CYS A 504 12.28 13.55 8.83
N ARG A 505 11.86 13.60 7.56
CA ARG A 505 11.79 14.86 6.80
C ARG A 505 10.80 15.85 7.39
N ASN A 506 9.64 15.36 7.83
CA ASN A 506 8.60 16.21 8.40
C ASN A 506 8.90 16.66 9.84
N PHE A 507 9.66 15.86 10.61
CA PHE A 507 9.93 16.12 12.02
C PHE A 507 11.29 16.79 12.27
N LEU A 508 12.35 16.25 11.69
CA LEU A 508 13.74 16.70 11.87
C LEU A 508 14.19 17.67 10.79
N GLY A 509 13.56 17.64 9.60
CA GLY A 509 14.03 18.37 8.42
C GLY A 509 15.17 17.66 7.67
N THR A 510 15.59 16.49 8.13
CA THR A 510 16.56 15.58 7.46
C THR A 510 15.91 14.23 7.13
N ASP A 511 16.63 13.31 6.53
CA ASP A 511 16.11 12.00 6.11
C ASP A 511 16.98 10.82 6.59
N LEU A 512 16.57 9.59 6.26
CA LEU A 512 17.24 8.35 6.70
C LEU A 512 18.66 8.17 6.14
N THR A 513 19.08 8.99 5.19
CA THR A 513 20.42 8.93 4.60
C THR A 513 21.46 9.59 5.51
N THR A 514 21.01 10.37 6.49
CA THR A 514 21.85 11.03 7.51
C THR A 514 21.96 10.22 8.80
N GLU A 515 23.04 10.42 9.54
CA GLU A 515 23.23 9.74 10.83
C GLU A 515 22.14 10.10 11.84
N GLU A 516 21.77 11.39 11.91
CA GLU A 516 20.69 11.87 12.76
C GLU A 516 19.36 11.17 12.44
N GLY A 517 19.01 11.06 11.15
CA GLY A 517 17.79 10.37 10.73
C GLY A 517 17.78 8.88 11.10
N ARG A 518 18.92 8.20 10.96
CA ARG A 518 19.05 6.78 11.35
C ARG A 518 18.95 6.58 12.86
N GLN A 519 19.64 7.40 13.65
CA GLN A 519 19.56 7.32 15.11
C GLN A 519 18.14 7.61 15.62
N PHE A 520 17.46 8.58 15.00
CA PHE A 520 16.04 8.81 15.28
C PHE A 520 15.19 7.56 14.95
N ALA A 521 15.35 6.98 13.76
CA ALA A 521 14.60 5.79 13.37
C ALA A 521 14.83 4.60 14.30
N LEU A 522 16.08 4.33 14.70
CA LEU A 522 16.42 3.31 15.69
C LEU A 522 15.70 3.56 17.01
N SER A 523 15.77 4.80 17.52
CA SER A 523 15.10 5.16 18.78
C SER A 523 13.57 5.02 18.72
N VAL A 524 12.96 5.26 17.56
CA VAL A 524 11.51 5.05 17.35
C VAL A 524 11.18 3.56 17.31
N LEU A 525 11.98 2.75 16.62
CA LEU A 525 11.79 1.30 16.58
C LEU A 525 11.93 0.67 17.96
N ASP A 526 12.92 1.09 18.74
CA ASP A 526 13.12 0.59 20.11
C ASP A 526 11.97 1.01 21.03
N PHE A 527 11.49 2.26 20.95
CA PHE A 527 10.26 2.68 21.65
C PHE A 527 9.06 1.80 21.28
N MET A 528 8.86 1.51 19.99
CA MET A 528 7.76 0.66 19.56
C MET A 528 7.91 -0.77 20.13
N ARG A 529 9.13 -1.34 20.13
CA ARG A 529 9.38 -2.68 20.67
C ARG A 529 9.08 -2.76 22.17
N GLU A 530 9.50 -1.76 22.95
CA GLU A 530 9.20 -1.68 24.38
C GLU A 530 7.68 -1.69 24.62
N ARG A 531 6.92 -0.91 23.85
CA ARG A 531 5.45 -0.90 23.92
C ARG A 531 4.83 -2.25 23.54
N LEU A 532 5.36 -2.94 22.53
CA LEU A 532 4.87 -4.27 22.18
C LEU A 532 5.07 -5.25 23.35
N ILE A 533 6.23 -5.21 24.02
CA ILE A 533 6.48 -6.04 25.21
C ILE A 533 5.44 -5.77 26.31
N GLU A 534 5.11 -4.51 26.58
CA GLU A 534 4.04 -4.13 27.52
C GLU A 534 2.68 -4.73 27.10
N TYR A 535 2.34 -4.67 25.81
CA TYR A 535 1.10 -5.24 25.30
C TYR A 535 1.06 -6.75 25.47
N GLN A 536 2.16 -7.46 25.21
CA GLN A 536 2.23 -8.90 25.43
C GLN A 536 2.02 -9.26 26.91
N GLN A 537 2.61 -8.49 27.83
CA GLN A 537 2.45 -8.72 29.27
C GLN A 537 1.02 -8.45 29.74
N THR A 538 0.38 -7.40 29.22
CA THR A 538 -0.94 -6.95 29.68
C THR A 538 -2.09 -7.74 29.05
N THR A 539 -2.02 -8.08 27.76
CA THR A 539 -3.08 -8.84 27.08
C THR A 539 -2.84 -10.34 27.11
N GLY A 540 -1.61 -10.76 27.37
CA GLY A 540 -1.18 -12.15 27.27
C GLY A 540 -1.13 -12.65 25.83
N ASN A 541 -1.24 -11.82 24.78
CA ASN A 541 -1.12 -12.25 23.38
C ASN A 541 0.25 -11.93 22.80
N LEU A 542 0.63 -12.61 21.71
CA LEU A 542 1.89 -12.35 21.01
C LEU A 542 1.76 -11.10 20.14
N TYR A 543 2.80 -10.27 20.11
CA TYR A 543 2.91 -9.05 19.31
C TYR A 543 4.26 -9.01 18.59
N ASN A 544 4.28 -8.47 17.37
CA ASN A 544 5.51 -8.28 16.62
C ASN A 544 5.50 -6.97 15.85
N LEU A 545 6.71 -6.49 15.53
CA LEU A 545 6.94 -5.28 14.75
C LEU A 545 7.24 -5.65 13.29
N GLU A 546 6.45 -5.13 12.34
CA GLU A 546 6.60 -5.45 10.92
C GLU A 546 7.04 -4.24 10.07
N ALA A 547 8.00 -4.48 9.18
CA ALA A 547 8.32 -3.62 8.05
C ALA A 547 7.26 -3.83 6.95
N THR A 548 6.12 -3.14 7.09
CA THR A 548 4.97 -3.33 6.20
C THR A 548 5.36 -3.12 4.72
N PRO A 549 5.08 -4.09 3.82
CA PRO A 549 5.32 -3.94 2.37
C PRO A 549 4.55 -2.76 1.74
N ALA A 550 3.41 -2.40 2.34
CA ALA A 550 2.65 -1.19 2.08
C ALA A 550 2.25 -0.97 0.60
N GLU A 551 1.82 -2.03 -0.10
CA GLU A 551 1.38 -1.97 -1.51
C GLU A 551 0.36 -0.85 -1.75
N SER A 552 -0.81 -0.93 -1.13
CA SER A 552 -1.85 0.10 -1.21
C SER A 552 -1.71 1.15 -0.11
N THR A 553 -1.24 0.73 1.07
CA THR A 553 -1.13 1.56 2.28
C THR A 553 -0.27 2.79 2.06
N SER A 554 0.87 2.66 1.37
CA SER A 554 1.79 3.75 1.06
C SER A 554 1.11 4.88 0.29
N TYR A 555 0.48 4.56 -0.85
CA TYR A 555 -0.25 5.53 -1.67
C TYR A 555 -1.45 6.12 -0.95
N ARG A 556 -2.25 5.26 -0.30
CA ARG A 556 -3.50 5.67 0.37
C ARG A 556 -3.23 6.70 1.47
N LEU A 557 -2.26 6.43 2.33
CA LEU A 557 -1.96 7.31 3.46
C LEU A 557 -1.36 8.64 2.99
N ALA A 558 -0.41 8.60 2.06
CA ALA A 558 0.20 9.81 1.49
C ALA A 558 -0.82 10.70 0.78
N LYS A 559 -1.77 10.10 0.03
CA LYS A 559 -2.87 10.84 -0.61
C LYS A 559 -3.76 11.53 0.40
N ILE A 560 -4.23 10.80 1.42
CA ILE A 560 -5.09 11.37 2.48
C ILE A 560 -4.38 12.52 3.21
N ASP A 561 -3.09 12.35 3.48
CA ASP A 561 -2.29 13.37 4.16
C ASP A 561 -2.08 14.61 3.32
N ARG A 562 -1.69 14.45 2.05
CA ARG A 562 -1.51 15.57 1.12
C ARG A 562 -2.78 16.40 0.97
N ASP A 563 -3.94 15.75 0.97
CA ASP A 563 -5.25 16.43 0.90
C ASP A 563 -5.62 17.14 2.20
N ARG A 564 -5.17 16.63 3.36
CA ARG A 564 -5.59 17.10 4.69
C ARG A 564 -4.64 18.10 5.33
N TYR A 565 -3.35 17.97 5.07
CA TYR A 565 -2.30 18.72 5.76
C TYR A 565 -1.44 19.47 4.73
N PRO A 566 -1.81 20.72 4.40
CA PRO A 566 -0.99 21.55 3.53
C PRO A 566 0.45 21.65 4.07
N GLY A 567 1.43 21.34 3.21
CA GLY A 567 2.84 21.38 3.55
C GLY A 567 3.43 20.10 4.14
N ILE A 568 2.63 19.04 4.33
CA ILE A 568 3.21 17.73 4.67
C ILE A 568 4.04 17.21 3.49
N LEU A 569 5.24 16.71 3.80
CA LEU A 569 6.15 16.16 2.82
C LEU A 569 5.80 14.69 2.56
N THR A 570 5.61 14.35 1.29
CA THR A 570 5.47 12.98 0.78
C THR A 570 6.58 12.70 -0.24
N ALA A 571 6.80 11.44 -0.60
CA ALA A 571 7.54 11.08 -1.80
C ALA A 571 6.64 11.16 -3.05
N GLY A 572 7.24 11.07 -4.24
CA GLY A 572 6.54 11.15 -5.53
C GLY A 572 6.24 12.57 -5.99
N LYS A 573 6.42 12.84 -7.29
CA LYS A 573 6.19 14.17 -7.90
C LYS A 573 4.76 14.28 -8.40
N GLU A 574 4.28 13.30 -9.16
CA GLU A 574 2.93 13.29 -9.71
C GLU A 574 1.92 12.69 -8.71
N ASP A 575 2.18 11.44 -8.31
CA ASP A 575 1.36 10.69 -7.38
C ASP A 575 2.09 10.51 -6.05
N PRO A 576 1.47 10.85 -4.90
CA PRO A 576 2.16 10.86 -3.62
C PRO A 576 2.26 9.42 -3.09
N TYR A 577 3.39 9.07 -2.51
CA TYR A 577 3.56 7.82 -1.77
C TYR A 577 4.44 8.04 -0.54
N TYR A 578 4.42 7.05 0.35
CA TYR A 578 5.37 6.97 1.46
C TYR A 578 6.34 5.82 1.24
N THR A 579 7.61 6.05 1.54
CA THR A 579 8.65 5.03 1.42
C THR A 579 8.29 3.84 2.32
N ASN A 580 8.44 2.62 1.81
CA ASN A 580 8.05 1.42 2.56
C ASN A 580 8.80 1.35 3.89
N SER A 581 8.07 1.11 4.97
CA SER A 581 8.62 0.94 6.32
C SER A 581 9.73 1.94 6.68
N THR A 582 10.96 1.46 6.77
CA THR A 582 12.21 2.18 7.08
C THR A 582 13.24 2.07 5.96
N GLN A 583 12.81 1.71 4.75
CA GLN A 583 13.69 1.68 3.58
C GLN A 583 14.24 3.08 3.28
N LEU A 584 15.42 3.13 2.67
CA LEU A 584 15.99 4.37 2.15
C LEU A 584 15.08 4.98 1.06
N PRO A 585 15.16 6.30 0.81
CA PRO A 585 14.54 6.91 -0.37
C PRO A 585 14.97 6.15 -1.63
N VAL A 586 14.01 5.84 -2.50
CA VAL A 586 14.23 4.96 -3.65
C VAL A 586 15.18 5.57 -4.68
N GLU A 587 15.35 6.89 -4.68
CA GLU A 587 16.22 7.67 -5.55
C GLU A 587 17.66 7.83 -5.03
N TYR A 588 17.95 7.38 -3.81
CA TYR A 588 19.15 7.79 -3.06
C TYR A 588 20.47 7.31 -3.66
N THR A 589 20.67 6.00 -3.80
CA THR A 589 21.96 5.44 -4.22
C THR A 589 21.79 4.25 -5.16
N SER A 590 22.77 4.07 -6.05
CA SER A 590 22.94 2.84 -6.86
C SER A 590 23.97 1.88 -6.25
N ASP A 591 24.63 2.26 -5.15
CA ASP A 591 25.58 1.40 -4.45
C ASP A 591 24.82 0.50 -3.46
N LEU A 592 24.84 -0.80 -3.75
CA LEU A 592 24.18 -1.83 -2.95
C LEU A 592 24.80 -1.99 -1.57
N PHE A 593 26.13 -1.98 -1.45
CA PHE A 593 26.80 -2.23 -0.17
C PHE A 593 26.67 -1.01 0.75
N HIS A 594 26.76 0.20 0.19
CA HIS A 594 26.43 1.41 0.96
C HIS A 594 24.98 1.38 1.46
N ALA A 595 24.01 0.96 0.63
CA ALA A 595 22.63 0.82 1.08
C ALA A 595 22.45 -0.23 2.18
N LEU A 596 23.17 -1.35 2.10
CA LEU A 596 23.18 -2.40 3.13
C LEU A 596 23.79 -1.88 4.43
N ASP A 597 24.92 -1.17 4.38
CA ASP A 597 25.59 -0.57 5.55
C ASP A 597 24.64 0.37 6.31
N LEU A 598 23.86 1.18 5.58
CA LEU A 598 22.89 2.09 6.19
C LEU A 598 21.62 1.41 6.73
N GLN A 599 21.29 0.21 6.24
CA GLN A 599 20.02 -0.47 6.53
C GLN A 599 20.17 -1.63 7.51
N GLU A 600 21.35 -2.24 7.63
CA GLU A 600 21.56 -3.45 8.43
C GLU A 600 21.04 -3.28 9.87
N GLU A 601 21.49 -2.24 10.58
CA GLU A 601 21.10 -2.04 11.97
C GLU A 601 19.59 -1.81 12.12
N ILE A 602 19.01 -1.02 11.22
CA ILE A 602 17.57 -0.71 11.22
C ILE A 602 16.75 -1.98 10.94
N GLN A 603 17.12 -2.77 9.94
CA GLN A 603 16.36 -3.96 9.56
C GLN A 603 16.42 -5.05 10.64
N THR A 604 17.51 -5.14 11.40
CA THR A 604 17.63 -6.09 12.53
C THR A 604 16.75 -5.73 13.74
N ARG A 605 16.16 -4.54 13.80
CA ARG A 605 15.24 -4.16 14.90
C ARG A 605 13.83 -4.73 14.74
N TYR A 606 13.46 -5.19 13.55
CA TYR A 606 12.15 -5.80 13.34
C TYR A 606 12.09 -7.19 13.97
N THR A 607 11.13 -7.40 14.86
CA THR A 607 10.83 -8.70 15.47
C THR A 607 9.81 -9.51 14.67
N GLY A 608 9.21 -8.90 13.66
CA GLY A 608 8.31 -9.51 12.69
C GLY A 608 8.91 -9.49 11.30
N GLY A 609 8.10 -9.13 10.31
CA GLY A 609 8.49 -9.16 8.91
C GLY A 609 9.47 -8.08 8.46
N THR A 610 10.66 -8.43 8.01
CA THR A 610 11.59 -7.53 7.27
C THR A 610 12.16 -8.21 6.01
N VAL A 611 12.53 -7.42 5.00
CA VAL A 611 13.31 -7.88 3.85
C VAL A 611 14.13 -6.72 3.27
N PHE A 612 15.35 -7.02 2.83
CA PHE A 612 16.13 -6.14 1.97
C PHE A 612 16.02 -6.57 0.51
N HIS A 613 15.60 -5.66 -0.36
CA HIS A 613 15.46 -5.93 -1.78
C HIS A 613 16.62 -5.34 -2.58
N CYS A 614 17.43 -6.19 -3.20
CA CYS A 614 18.46 -5.76 -4.14
C CYS A 614 17.78 -5.52 -5.51
N PHE A 615 17.15 -4.36 -5.69
CA PHE A 615 16.50 -3.98 -6.95
C PHE A 615 17.53 -3.73 -8.06
N LEU A 616 17.55 -4.60 -9.07
CA LEU A 616 18.46 -4.54 -10.21
C LEU A 616 17.68 -4.16 -11.48
N GLY A 617 18.35 -3.48 -12.42
CA GLY A 617 17.71 -3.06 -13.67
C GLY A 617 17.45 -4.20 -14.66
N GLU A 618 18.27 -5.23 -14.62
CA GLU A 618 18.14 -6.39 -15.49
C GLU A 618 18.70 -7.63 -14.81
N ASN A 619 18.52 -8.79 -15.44
CA ASN A 619 19.05 -10.05 -14.94
C ASN A 619 20.59 -10.00 -14.86
N ILE A 620 21.13 -10.72 -13.88
CA ILE A 620 22.56 -11.01 -13.84
C ILE A 620 22.84 -12.06 -14.93
N GLU A 621 23.80 -11.83 -15.82
CA GLU A 621 24.13 -12.79 -16.89
C GLU A 621 24.82 -14.03 -16.33
N ASP A 622 25.80 -13.83 -15.46
CA ASP A 622 26.62 -14.89 -14.88
C ASP A 622 26.02 -15.38 -13.54
N PRO A 623 25.51 -16.62 -13.47
CA PRO A 623 25.03 -17.20 -12.22
C PRO A 623 26.09 -17.23 -11.12
N GLU A 624 27.38 -17.36 -11.47
CA GLU A 624 28.48 -17.36 -10.51
C GLU A 624 28.63 -15.99 -9.85
N ALA A 625 28.42 -14.92 -10.62
CA ALA A 625 28.41 -13.56 -10.12
C ALA A 625 27.21 -13.31 -9.17
N CYS A 626 26.03 -13.86 -9.50
CA CYS A 626 24.87 -13.85 -8.61
C CYS A 626 25.14 -14.62 -7.31
N LYS A 627 25.77 -15.81 -7.39
CA LYS A 627 26.17 -16.61 -6.23
C LYS A 627 27.08 -15.82 -5.30
N LYS A 628 28.15 -15.23 -5.84
CA LYS A 628 29.11 -14.42 -5.08
C LYS A 628 28.45 -13.24 -4.38
N LEU A 629 27.49 -12.59 -5.04
CA LEU A 629 26.74 -11.49 -4.43
C LEU A 629 25.90 -11.96 -3.24
N VAL A 630 25.09 -13.00 -3.42
CA VAL A 630 24.25 -13.59 -2.35
C VAL A 630 25.11 -14.02 -1.18
N ARG A 631 26.21 -14.75 -1.45
CA ARG A 631 27.17 -15.19 -0.44
C ARG A 631 27.76 -14.02 0.34
N ARG A 632 28.22 -12.98 -0.36
CA ARG A 632 28.80 -11.80 0.27
C ARG A 632 27.81 -11.08 1.17
N ILE A 633 26.54 -10.98 0.77
CA ILE A 633 25.49 -10.41 1.63
C ILE A 633 25.31 -11.27 2.89
N ALA A 634 25.18 -12.59 2.71
CA ALA A 634 24.94 -13.53 3.81
C ALA A 634 26.07 -13.53 4.86
N GLU A 635 27.33 -13.50 4.40
CA GLU A 635 28.52 -13.57 5.25
C GLU A 635 28.82 -12.24 5.96
N ASN A 636 28.54 -11.09 5.35
CA ASN A 636 28.95 -9.78 5.90
C ASN A 636 27.86 -9.04 6.68
N TYR A 637 26.58 -9.31 6.42
CA TYR A 637 25.47 -8.57 7.00
C TYR A 637 24.55 -9.46 7.84
N ARG A 638 24.01 -8.92 8.93
CA ARG A 638 23.07 -9.62 9.82
C ARG A 638 21.62 -9.55 9.36
N ILE A 639 21.37 -9.09 8.13
CA ILE A 639 20.03 -8.95 7.57
C ILE A 639 19.39 -10.34 7.46
N PRO A 640 18.20 -10.56 8.03
CA PRO A 640 17.59 -11.89 8.14
C PRO A 640 17.02 -12.40 6.82
N TYR A 641 16.50 -11.50 5.98
CA TYR A 641 15.86 -11.83 4.72
C TYR A 641 16.29 -10.86 3.64
N TYR A 642 16.70 -11.39 2.50
CA TYR A 642 17.10 -10.57 1.36
C TYR A 642 16.80 -11.25 0.03
N THR A 643 16.79 -10.46 -1.03
CA THR A 643 16.41 -10.94 -2.37
C THR A 643 17.20 -10.24 -3.46
N ILE A 644 17.43 -10.94 -4.57
CA ILE A 644 17.90 -10.35 -5.83
C ILE A 644 16.68 -10.06 -6.70
N SER A 645 16.51 -8.83 -7.17
CA SER A 645 15.25 -8.36 -7.78
C SER A 645 15.48 -7.67 -9.14
N PRO A 646 15.87 -8.43 -10.20
CA PRO A 646 15.98 -7.92 -11.56
C PRO A 646 14.63 -7.51 -12.15
N THR A 647 14.68 -6.59 -13.12
CA THR A 647 13.54 -6.32 -14.00
C THR A 647 13.68 -7.13 -15.28
N PHE A 648 12.57 -7.65 -15.78
CA PHE A 648 12.53 -8.38 -17.05
C PHE A 648 11.22 -8.09 -17.78
N SER A 649 11.17 -8.39 -19.07
CA SER A 649 10.00 -8.18 -19.90
C SER A 649 9.57 -9.49 -20.55
N VAL A 650 8.30 -9.61 -20.92
CA VAL A 650 7.78 -10.81 -21.59
C VAL A 650 7.01 -10.39 -22.84
N CYS A 651 7.40 -10.94 -23.98
CA CYS A 651 6.64 -10.87 -25.22
C CYS A 651 5.69 -12.06 -25.31
N THR A 652 4.45 -11.84 -25.73
CA THR A 652 3.47 -12.91 -25.91
C THR A 652 3.90 -13.97 -26.91
N ASP A 653 4.73 -13.60 -27.88
CA ASP A 653 5.13 -14.47 -28.98
C ASP A 653 6.57 -15.00 -28.80
N HIS A 654 7.48 -14.17 -28.26
CA HIS A 654 8.91 -14.48 -28.16
C HIS A 654 9.38 -14.80 -26.74
N GLY A 655 8.48 -14.74 -25.74
CA GLY A 655 8.76 -15.08 -24.36
C GLY A 655 9.65 -14.07 -23.64
N TYR A 656 10.55 -14.57 -22.80
CA TYR A 656 11.39 -13.78 -21.89
C TYR A 656 12.33 -12.82 -22.63
N LEU A 657 12.38 -11.58 -22.18
CA LEU A 657 13.26 -10.53 -22.63
C LEU A 657 14.00 -9.92 -21.44
N ARG A 658 15.29 -9.67 -21.63
CA ARG A 658 16.16 -9.09 -20.60
C ARG A 658 15.83 -7.62 -20.35
N GLY A 659 15.73 -7.26 -19.08
CA GLY A 659 15.54 -5.89 -18.63
C GLY A 659 14.15 -5.33 -18.92
N GLU A 660 13.99 -4.04 -18.66
CA GLU A 660 12.81 -3.29 -19.05
C GLU A 660 12.83 -2.99 -20.55
N GLN A 661 11.92 -3.61 -21.28
CA GLN A 661 11.65 -3.35 -22.68
C GLN A 661 10.15 -3.11 -22.78
N SER A 662 9.72 -1.96 -23.31
CA SER A 662 8.29 -1.68 -23.52
C SER A 662 7.76 -2.28 -24.82
N PHE A 663 8.66 -2.61 -25.75
CA PHE A 663 8.34 -3.27 -27.02
C PHE A 663 9.35 -4.38 -27.28
N CYS A 664 8.89 -5.49 -27.83
CA CYS A 664 9.73 -6.61 -28.21
C CYS A 664 10.68 -6.21 -29.35
N SER A 665 11.97 -6.43 -29.18
CA SER A 665 13.00 -6.17 -30.20
C SER A 665 12.80 -6.99 -31.48
N THR A 666 12.13 -8.15 -31.40
CA THR A 666 11.91 -9.05 -32.53
C THR A 666 10.66 -8.71 -33.35
N CYS A 667 9.51 -8.46 -32.70
CA CYS A 667 8.24 -8.22 -33.41
C CYS A 667 7.60 -6.84 -33.20
N GLY A 668 8.18 -5.98 -32.36
CA GLY A 668 7.68 -4.63 -32.12
C GLY A 668 6.37 -4.55 -31.33
N LYS A 669 5.79 -5.68 -30.88
CA LYS A 669 4.60 -5.68 -30.01
C LYS A 669 4.94 -5.19 -28.60
N GLU A 670 3.94 -4.60 -27.93
CA GLU A 670 4.05 -4.23 -26.52
C GLU A 670 4.32 -5.46 -25.65
N THR A 671 5.20 -5.29 -24.68
CA THR A 671 5.67 -6.35 -23.78
C THR A 671 5.16 -6.12 -22.37
N GLU A 672 5.08 -7.20 -21.60
CA GLU A 672 4.74 -7.13 -20.18
C GLU A 672 6.02 -6.94 -19.38
N VAL A 673 6.25 -5.73 -18.84
CA VAL A 673 7.38 -5.45 -17.94
C VAL A 673 7.04 -5.99 -16.56
N TYR A 674 7.81 -6.95 -16.06
CA TYR A 674 7.69 -7.53 -14.73
C TYR A 674 8.76 -6.97 -13.79
N ALA A 675 8.32 -6.46 -12.65
CA ALA A 675 9.19 -5.98 -11.60
C ALA A 675 8.66 -6.36 -10.21
N ARG A 676 9.58 -6.47 -9.25
CA ARG A 676 9.26 -6.54 -7.83
C ARG A 676 9.33 -5.13 -7.25
N ILE A 677 8.18 -4.61 -6.77
CA ILE A 677 8.15 -3.28 -6.14
C ILE A 677 8.17 -3.39 -4.61
N VAL A 678 7.32 -4.26 -4.04
CA VAL A 678 7.14 -4.42 -2.58
C VAL A 678 7.47 -5.81 -2.02
N GLY A 679 7.55 -6.84 -2.89
CA GLY A 679 7.82 -8.21 -2.45
C GLY A 679 7.60 -9.31 -3.49
N TYR A 680 6.73 -9.14 -4.48
CA TYR A 680 6.48 -10.17 -5.49
C TYR A 680 6.44 -9.57 -6.89
N TYR A 681 6.59 -10.42 -7.90
CA TYR A 681 6.62 -10.00 -9.30
C TYR A 681 5.21 -9.85 -9.87
N ARG A 682 4.93 -8.69 -10.45
CA ARG A 682 3.73 -8.44 -11.26
C ARG A 682 4.08 -7.54 -12.45
N PRO A 683 3.26 -7.56 -13.51
CA PRO A 683 3.35 -6.55 -14.55
C PRO A 683 3.29 -5.15 -13.94
N VAL A 684 4.21 -4.25 -14.31
CA VAL A 684 4.29 -2.87 -13.78
C VAL A 684 2.95 -2.15 -13.95
N LYS A 685 2.25 -2.40 -15.07
CA LYS A 685 0.92 -1.85 -15.40
C LYS A 685 -0.18 -2.22 -14.39
N ASN A 686 -0.03 -3.31 -13.63
CA ASN A 686 -1.03 -3.80 -12.68
C ASN A 686 -0.94 -3.11 -11.30
N TRP A 687 0.16 -2.43 -11.01
CA TRP A 687 0.35 -1.75 -9.72
C TRP A 687 -0.49 -0.47 -9.64
N ASN A 688 -0.78 -0.03 -8.41
CA ASN A 688 -1.43 1.24 -8.18
C ASN A 688 -0.51 2.43 -8.55
N ARG A 689 -1.11 3.61 -8.71
CA ARG A 689 -0.42 4.82 -9.17
C ARG A 689 0.78 5.21 -8.31
N GLY A 690 0.69 5.10 -6.98
CA GLY A 690 1.80 5.40 -6.09
C GLY A 690 2.97 4.44 -6.25
N LYS A 691 2.70 3.15 -6.46
CA LYS A 691 3.75 2.15 -6.72
C LYS A 691 4.37 2.27 -8.11
N ILE A 692 3.60 2.70 -9.10
CA ILE A 692 4.15 3.07 -10.41
C ILE A 692 5.08 4.29 -10.29
N GLU A 693 4.69 5.30 -9.51
CA GLU A 693 5.56 6.46 -9.25
C GLU A 693 6.84 6.06 -8.48
N GLU A 694 6.71 5.23 -7.44
CA GLU A 694 7.85 4.69 -6.69
C GLU A 694 8.82 3.93 -7.61
N TYR A 695 8.29 3.09 -8.52
CA TYR A 695 9.10 2.37 -9.50
C TYR A 695 9.85 3.32 -10.44
N ARG A 696 9.17 4.33 -10.99
CA ARG A 696 9.78 5.31 -11.90
C ARG A 696 10.86 6.16 -11.23
N ALA A 697 10.69 6.49 -9.96
CA ALA A 697 11.65 7.29 -9.21
C ALA A 697 12.88 6.48 -8.76
N ARG A 698 12.79 5.14 -8.79
CA ARG A 698 13.78 4.27 -8.18
C ARG A 698 15.10 4.26 -8.96
N ARG A 699 16.18 4.53 -8.22
CA ARG A 699 17.54 4.27 -8.67
C ARG A 699 17.87 2.81 -8.40
N LEU A 700 18.19 2.08 -9.47
CA LEU A 700 18.50 0.65 -9.40
C LEU A 700 19.94 0.45 -8.94
N PHE A 701 20.19 -0.63 -8.19
CA PHE A 701 21.54 -0.98 -7.76
C PHE A 701 22.36 -1.50 -8.94
N GLN A 702 23.61 -1.06 -9.00
CA GLN A 702 24.59 -1.60 -9.93
C GLN A 702 25.35 -2.72 -9.23
N PRO A 703 25.27 -3.96 -9.72
CA PRO A 703 26.02 -5.05 -9.12
C PRO A 703 27.51 -4.84 -9.39
N VAL A 704 28.29 -4.63 -8.33
CA VAL A 704 29.75 -4.52 -8.43
C VAL A 704 30.34 -5.92 -8.54
N PHE A 705 30.64 -6.35 -9.77
CA PHE A 705 31.30 -7.62 -10.03
C PHE A 705 32.83 -7.43 -10.05
N ALA A 706 33.56 -8.32 -9.37
CA ALA A 706 35.00 -8.21 -9.19
C ALA A 706 35.72 -8.15 -10.55
N GLY A 707 36.46 -7.05 -10.79
CA GLY A 707 37.14 -6.72 -12.04
C GLY A 707 37.40 -5.20 -12.16
N THR A 708 36.59 -4.39 -11.49
CA THR A 708 36.96 -3.02 -11.12
C THR A 708 37.60 -3.07 -9.74
N GLU A 709 38.84 -2.59 -9.62
CA GLU A 709 39.53 -2.48 -8.34
C GLU A 709 38.61 -1.84 -7.29
N PRO A 710 38.59 -2.33 -6.04
CA PRO A 710 38.02 -1.53 -4.97
C PRO A 710 38.84 -0.25 -4.94
N ALA A 711 38.21 0.89 -5.18
CA ALA A 711 38.85 2.18 -4.94
C ALA A 711 39.33 2.15 -3.49
N THR A 712 40.62 1.91 -3.32
CA THR A 712 41.33 1.99 -2.06
C THR A 712 41.49 3.46 -1.76
N ASP A 713 40.39 4.11 -1.41
CA ASP A 713 40.46 5.37 -0.70
C ASP A 713 39.49 5.33 0.48
N ARG A 714 39.87 4.49 1.46
CA ARG A 714 39.47 4.70 2.85
C ARG A 714 40.13 5.97 3.35
N ARG A 715 39.56 7.12 3.00
CA ARG A 715 39.80 8.39 3.69
C ARG A 715 38.47 9.04 4.01
N VAL A 716 38.28 9.29 5.30
CA VAL A 716 37.21 10.12 5.86
C VAL A 716 37.23 11.46 5.13
N ALA A 717 36.29 11.69 4.23
CA ALA A 717 36.13 12.98 3.57
C ALA A 717 35.56 13.97 4.60
N THR A 718 36.38 14.94 5.01
CA THR A 718 35.93 16.06 5.84
C THR A 718 34.94 16.95 5.07
N PRO A 719 34.04 17.69 5.76
CA PRO A 719 32.92 18.44 5.14
C PRO A 719 33.31 19.51 4.10
N ALA A 720 34.59 19.83 3.94
CA ALA A 720 35.07 20.86 3.02
C ALA A 720 35.14 20.41 1.54
N GLN A 721 35.20 19.11 1.24
CA GLN A 721 35.37 18.61 -0.13
C GLN A 721 34.06 18.37 -0.90
N ALA A 722 32.91 18.41 -0.21
CA ALA A 722 31.58 18.31 -0.83
C ALA A 722 31.12 19.63 -1.50
N ALA A 723 31.80 20.75 -1.24
CA ALA A 723 31.41 22.07 -1.77
C ALA A 723 32.00 22.39 -3.16
N GLU A 724 32.97 21.61 -3.64
CA GLU A 724 33.75 21.96 -4.83
C GLU A 724 33.30 21.21 -6.11
N ALA A 725 32.56 20.10 -5.98
CA ALA A 725 31.98 19.37 -7.10
C ALA A 725 30.69 20.01 -7.68
N ALA A 726 30.23 21.13 -7.11
CA ALA A 726 28.99 21.82 -7.52
C ALA A 726 29.23 23.00 -8.49
N ARG A 727 30.44 23.17 -9.05
CA ARG A 727 30.78 24.34 -9.88
C ARG A 727 31.72 24.05 -11.04
N THR A 728 31.37 23.14 -11.94
CA THR A 728 31.90 23.16 -13.33
C THR A 728 31.00 22.29 -14.22
N ASP A 729 30.21 22.93 -15.08
CA ASP A 729 30.13 22.65 -16.52
C ASP A 729 28.89 23.32 -17.11
N SER A 730 29.13 24.49 -17.69
CA SER A 730 28.22 25.20 -18.58
C SER A 730 28.88 25.28 -19.95
N GLU A 731 28.36 24.57 -20.95
CA GLU A 731 28.13 25.07 -22.32
C GLU A 731 27.43 24.02 -23.21
N PRO A 732 26.72 24.43 -24.29
CA PRO A 732 25.54 23.72 -24.79
C PRO A 732 25.83 22.84 -26.02
N ALA A 733 25.28 21.62 -26.03
CA ALA A 733 25.29 20.74 -27.20
C ALA A 733 23.95 20.77 -27.97
N ALA A 734 24.08 20.85 -29.29
CA ALA A 734 23.04 21.07 -30.29
C ALA A 734 21.96 19.97 -30.35
N LYS A 735 20.71 20.38 -30.64
CA LYS A 735 19.58 19.50 -30.92
C LYS A 735 19.61 18.98 -32.36
N ALA A 736 19.54 17.66 -32.53
CA ALA A 736 19.05 16.99 -33.73
C ALA A 736 17.76 16.19 -33.41
N PRO A 737 16.82 16.04 -34.35
CA PRO A 737 15.42 15.72 -34.05
C PRO A 737 15.16 14.21 -33.97
N GLY A 738 14.43 13.79 -32.94
CA GLY A 738 13.90 12.42 -32.81
C GLY A 738 12.61 12.20 -33.60
N PRO A 739 12.30 10.94 -33.97
CA PRO A 739 11.24 10.62 -34.92
C PRO A 739 9.83 10.66 -34.31
N SER A 740 8.90 11.09 -35.14
CA SER A 740 7.45 11.12 -34.92
C SER A 740 6.83 9.73 -34.71
N LYS A 741 6.11 9.55 -33.60
CA LYS A 741 4.96 8.63 -33.44
C LYS A 741 3.91 9.45 -32.68
N GLY A 742 2.78 9.84 -33.25
CA GLY A 742 1.72 8.98 -33.77
C GLY A 742 0.63 8.84 -32.70
N ILE A 743 -0.07 9.93 -32.36
CA ILE A 743 -1.19 9.94 -31.40
C ILE A 743 -2.48 10.22 -32.19
N LEU A 744 -3.20 9.15 -32.52
CA LEU A 744 -4.58 9.20 -32.99
C LEU A 744 -5.47 8.67 -31.86
N ASN A 745 -6.50 9.46 -31.52
CA ASN A 745 -7.63 9.20 -30.61
C ASN A 745 -7.43 9.56 -29.12
N LEU A 746 -8.07 10.67 -28.70
CA LEU A 746 -8.31 11.04 -27.29
C LEU A 746 -9.77 11.48 -27.13
N PRO A 747 -10.58 10.85 -26.25
CA PRO A 747 -11.95 11.27 -25.96
C PRO A 747 -12.02 12.56 -25.12
N VAL A 748 -13.16 13.24 -25.19
CA VAL A 748 -13.49 14.53 -24.53
C VAL A 748 -13.34 14.44 -23.01
N PHE A 749 -12.42 15.23 -22.44
CA PHE A 749 -12.24 15.36 -20.99
C PHE A 749 -13.34 16.24 -20.35
N GLU A 750 -13.85 15.84 -19.18
CA GLU A 750 -14.85 16.55 -18.37
C GLU A 750 -14.40 17.97 -17.97
N LEU A 751 -14.75 18.98 -18.78
CA LEU A 751 -14.71 20.40 -18.38
C LEU A 751 -15.79 20.76 -17.35
N GLU A 752 -16.72 19.84 -17.06
CA GLU A 752 -17.87 20.06 -16.17
C GLU A 752 -17.57 19.81 -14.68
N ALA A 753 -16.46 19.13 -14.35
CA ALA A 753 -16.10 18.76 -12.97
C ALA A 753 -15.54 19.91 -12.10
N VAL A 754 -15.51 21.16 -12.59
CA VAL A 754 -14.93 22.28 -11.83
C VAL A 754 -15.96 22.93 -10.90
N ARG A 755 -15.87 22.58 -9.61
CA ARG A 755 -16.55 23.16 -8.43
C ARG A 755 -17.30 24.48 -8.69
N THR A 756 -18.63 24.41 -8.57
CA THR A 756 -19.53 25.56 -8.39
C THR A 756 -19.29 26.17 -7.00
N GLY A 757 -18.50 27.23 -6.96
CA GLY A 757 -18.34 28.07 -5.77
C GLY A 757 -17.90 29.46 -6.19
N PRO A 758 -18.34 30.52 -5.51
CA PRO A 758 -17.91 31.88 -5.81
C PRO A 758 -16.44 32.01 -5.39
N ARG A 759 -15.54 31.80 -6.35
CA ARG A 759 -14.15 32.26 -6.24
C ARG A 759 -14.06 33.51 -7.10
N GLU A 760 -13.74 34.65 -6.49
CA GLU A 760 -13.20 35.78 -7.24
C GLU A 760 -11.97 35.27 -8.00
N VAL A 761 -12.08 35.23 -9.32
CA VAL A 761 -11.00 34.87 -10.23
C VAL A 761 -10.23 36.17 -10.46
N LYS A 762 -9.01 36.29 -9.92
CA LYS A 762 -8.09 37.36 -10.33
C LYS A 762 -7.84 37.21 -11.84
N PRO A 763 -8.04 38.25 -12.67
CA PRO A 763 -7.75 38.17 -14.10
C PRO A 763 -6.27 37.86 -14.31
N ILE A 764 -5.98 36.75 -14.99
CA ILE A 764 -4.64 36.54 -15.57
C ILE A 764 -4.68 37.29 -16.91
N ASN A 765 -4.32 38.57 -16.88
CA ASN A 765 -4.26 39.39 -18.10
C ASN A 765 -3.06 38.96 -18.94
N GLY A 766 -3.32 38.16 -19.96
CA GLY A 766 -2.59 38.26 -21.21
C GLY A 766 -2.85 39.64 -21.83
N SER A 767 -1.82 40.28 -22.37
CA SER A 767 -1.82 41.66 -22.89
C SER A 767 -2.69 41.86 -24.13
N ALA A 768 -2.98 40.79 -24.87
CA ALA A 768 -3.79 40.86 -26.09
C ALA A 768 -5.29 40.72 -25.82
N GLU A 769 -6.08 41.58 -26.47
CA GLU A 769 -7.55 41.52 -26.50
C GLU A 769 -8.06 40.19 -27.09
N TRP A 770 -7.34 39.62 -28.05
CA TRP A 770 -7.69 38.39 -28.74
C TRP A 770 -6.88 37.19 -28.24
N LYS A 771 -7.55 36.06 -27.98
CA LYS A 771 -6.94 34.82 -27.50
C LYS A 771 -7.40 33.66 -28.37
N LEU A 772 -6.45 32.97 -29.00
CA LEU A 772 -6.71 31.86 -29.92
C LEU A 772 -6.31 30.53 -29.26
N PHE A 773 -7.29 29.68 -28.99
CA PHE A 773 -7.09 28.36 -28.40
C PHE A 773 -7.03 27.28 -29.48
N THR A 774 -5.95 26.50 -29.49
CA THR A 774 -5.59 25.56 -30.56
C THR A 774 -5.15 24.19 -30.00
N LYS A 775 -4.84 23.23 -30.89
CA LYS A 775 -4.13 21.97 -30.59
C LYS A 775 -2.96 21.81 -31.58
N PRO A 776 -1.87 21.09 -31.25
CA PRO A 776 -0.68 20.99 -32.11
C PRO A 776 -0.94 20.35 -33.48
N SER A 777 -1.96 19.49 -33.60
CA SER A 777 -2.36 18.81 -34.85
C SER A 777 -3.53 19.48 -35.59
N CYS A 778 -3.90 20.71 -35.22
CA CYS A 778 -5.03 21.40 -35.82
C CYS A 778 -4.68 21.97 -37.21
N ALA A 779 -4.96 21.22 -38.28
CA ALA A 779 -4.78 21.67 -39.67
C ALA A 779 -5.57 22.96 -39.98
N LYS A 780 -6.73 23.13 -39.34
CA LYS A 780 -7.60 24.32 -39.45
C LYS A 780 -7.00 25.60 -38.83
N CYS A 781 -5.98 25.47 -37.97
CA CYS A 781 -5.46 26.58 -37.18
C CYS A 781 -4.49 27.48 -37.97
N GLU A 782 -3.91 27.00 -39.06
CA GLU A 782 -3.03 27.80 -39.92
C GLU A 782 -3.82 28.85 -40.70
N HIS A 783 -4.93 28.46 -41.30
CA HIS A 783 -5.86 29.37 -41.99
C HIS A 783 -6.37 30.50 -41.07
N VAL A 784 -6.70 30.19 -39.81
CA VAL A 784 -7.14 31.20 -38.84
C VAL A 784 -6.03 32.17 -38.45
N ARG A 785 -4.77 31.71 -38.40
CA ARG A 785 -3.61 32.59 -38.17
C ARG A 785 -3.38 33.53 -39.35
N GLU A 786 -3.60 33.06 -40.58
CA GLU A 786 -3.54 33.89 -41.79
C GLU A 786 -4.64 34.96 -41.79
N GLU A 787 -5.87 34.59 -41.43
CA GLU A 787 -7.00 35.53 -41.31
C GLU A 787 -6.76 36.62 -40.26
N LEU A 788 -6.23 36.25 -39.08
CA LEU A 788 -5.85 37.21 -38.04
C LEU A 788 -4.75 38.18 -38.52
N ARG A 789 -3.78 37.70 -39.31
CA ARG A 789 -2.74 38.54 -39.93
C ARG A 789 -3.33 39.46 -41.00
N ALA A 790 -4.23 38.96 -41.84
CA ALA A 790 -4.93 39.75 -42.87
C ALA A 790 -5.75 40.90 -42.26
N HIS A 791 -6.30 40.69 -41.07
CA HIS A 791 -7.05 41.70 -40.30
C HIS A 791 -6.18 42.55 -39.36
N ARG A 792 -4.85 42.35 -39.34
CA ARG A 792 -3.88 43.04 -38.46
C ARG A 792 -4.22 42.97 -36.97
N LEU A 793 -4.82 41.85 -36.53
CA LEU A 793 -5.17 41.63 -35.13
C LEU A 793 -4.08 40.81 -34.41
N ALA A 794 -3.61 41.31 -33.27
CA ALA A 794 -2.69 40.57 -32.41
C ALA A 794 -3.48 39.62 -31.50
N ALA A 795 -3.28 38.31 -31.68
CA ALA A 795 -3.86 37.28 -30.83
C ALA A 795 -2.79 36.45 -30.12
N GLU A 796 -2.95 36.26 -28.81
CA GLU A 796 -2.14 35.32 -28.04
C GLU A 796 -2.63 33.88 -28.31
N ILE A 797 -1.70 32.99 -28.64
CA ILE A 797 -2.00 31.62 -29.04
C ILE A 797 -1.76 30.68 -27.86
N TYR A 798 -2.77 29.88 -27.53
CA TYR A 798 -2.77 28.95 -26.42
C TYR A 798 -2.99 27.52 -26.92
N ASN A 799 -2.25 26.56 -26.36
CA ASN A 799 -2.30 25.15 -26.70
C ASN A 799 -3.12 24.37 -25.67
N LEU A 800 -4.31 23.92 -26.04
CA LEU A 800 -5.20 23.16 -25.15
C LEU A 800 -4.67 21.77 -24.75
N GLN A 801 -3.53 21.30 -25.26
CA GLN A 801 -2.84 20.12 -24.71
C GLN A 801 -2.02 20.46 -23.45
N GLU A 802 -1.64 21.72 -23.25
CA GLU A 802 -0.89 22.17 -22.09
C GLU A 802 -1.81 22.42 -20.89
N SER A 803 -1.37 22.02 -19.69
CA SER A 803 -2.19 22.11 -18.47
C SER A 803 -2.45 23.56 -18.04
N ARG A 804 -1.49 24.46 -18.29
CA ARG A 804 -1.60 25.90 -18.02
C ARG A 804 -2.67 26.57 -18.88
N ASP A 805 -2.63 26.32 -20.18
CA ASP A 805 -3.52 26.93 -21.17
C ASP A 805 -4.96 26.41 -21.04
N ARG A 806 -5.13 25.14 -20.66
CA ARG A 806 -6.43 24.57 -20.28
C ARG A 806 -7.07 25.25 -19.08
N ARG A 807 -6.27 25.61 -18.07
CA ARG A 807 -6.78 26.34 -16.90
C ARG A 807 -7.25 27.73 -17.28
N LEU A 808 -6.53 28.39 -18.19
CA LEU A 808 -6.93 29.69 -18.72
C LEU A 808 -8.23 29.58 -19.55
N PHE A 809 -8.30 28.63 -20.48
CA PHE A 809 -9.50 28.41 -21.29
C PHE A 809 -10.74 28.10 -20.43
N THR A 810 -10.59 27.32 -19.35
CA THR A 810 -11.70 27.03 -18.41
C THR A 810 -12.32 28.30 -17.82
N GLN A 811 -11.56 29.40 -17.67
CA GLN A 811 -12.09 30.67 -17.16
C GLN A 811 -13.05 31.32 -18.16
N TYR A 812 -12.69 31.32 -19.45
CA TYR A 812 -13.52 31.86 -20.53
C TYR A 812 -14.66 30.91 -20.90
N TYR A 813 -14.39 29.62 -20.96
CA TYR A 813 -15.37 28.57 -21.25
C TYR A 813 -16.61 28.66 -20.37
N ARG A 814 -16.47 29.01 -19.09
CA ARG A 814 -17.62 29.21 -18.19
C ARG A 814 -18.60 30.29 -18.66
N GLN A 815 -18.10 31.31 -19.36
CA GLN A 815 -18.91 32.42 -19.90
C GLN A 815 -19.57 32.05 -21.24
N ILE A 816 -19.00 31.12 -22.00
CA ILE A 816 -19.44 30.78 -23.36
C ILE A 816 -19.98 29.33 -23.53
N ARG A 817 -19.95 28.50 -22.49
CA ARG A 817 -20.28 27.05 -22.53
C ARG A 817 -21.65 26.70 -23.11
N GLY A 818 -22.62 27.61 -23.07
CA GLY A 818 -23.96 27.41 -23.63
C GLY A 818 -24.08 27.74 -25.11
N GLN A 819 -23.04 28.29 -25.72
CA GLN A 819 -23.05 28.83 -27.07
C GLN A 819 -22.00 28.18 -27.99
N ILE A 820 -21.10 27.32 -27.47
CA ILE A 820 -20.12 26.59 -28.29
C ILE A 820 -20.78 25.36 -28.93
N HIS A 821 -20.73 25.28 -30.26
CA HIS A 821 -21.17 24.11 -31.01
C HIS A 821 -20.24 22.91 -30.77
N ARG A 822 -20.85 21.73 -30.53
CA ARG A 822 -20.14 20.45 -30.38
C ARG A 822 -20.53 19.50 -31.51
N ASN A 823 -19.57 18.71 -32.00
CA ASN A 823 -19.85 17.68 -33.00
C ASN A 823 -20.61 16.48 -32.39
N ALA A 824 -21.03 15.53 -33.23
CA ALA A 824 -21.79 14.34 -32.80
C ALA A 824 -21.04 13.43 -31.78
N GLN A 825 -19.72 13.59 -31.67
CA GLN A 825 -18.85 12.91 -30.70
C GLN A 825 -18.61 13.75 -29.43
N GLY A 826 -19.26 14.91 -29.30
CA GLY A 826 -19.18 15.80 -28.13
C GLY A 826 -17.94 16.70 -28.09
N GLU A 827 -17.14 16.75 -29.17
CA GLU A 827 -15.93 17.56 -29.25
C GLU A 827 -16.25 19.00 -29.68
N MET A 828 -15.53 19.98 -29.13
CA MET A 828 -15.60 21.38 -29.56
C MET A 828 -14.94 21.57 -30.92
N ASP A 829 -15.55 22.35 -31.82
CA ASP A 829 -14.88 22.70 -33.08
C ASP A 829 -13.73 23.69 -32.81
N LEU A 830 -12.53 23.32 -33.27
CA LEU A 830 -11.29 24.06 -33.04
C LEU A 830 -10.77 24.63 -34.37
N PRO A 831 -10.08 25.79 -34.34
CA PRO A 831 -9.70 26.59 -33.16
C PRO A 831 -10.86 27.40 -32.57
N ILE A 832 -10.70 27.90 -31.34
CA ILE A 832 -11.64 28.83 -30.70
C ILE A 832 -10.95 30.18 -30.52
N LEU A 833 -11.52 31.23 -31.08
CA LEU A 833 -11.07 32.60 -30.89
C LEU A 833 -11.97 33.31 -29.87
N VAL A 834 -11.37 33.95 -28.87
CA VAL A 834 -12.07 34.68 -27.81
C VAL A 834 -11.57 36.12 -27.77
N ARG A 835 -12.48 37.09 -27.81
CA ARG A 835 -12.23 38.51 -27.58
C ARG A 835 -12.54 38.83 -26.12
N VAL A 836 -11.58 39.40 -25.40
CA VAL A 836 -11.67 39.62 -23.95
C VAL A 836 -11.47 41.10 -23.63
N GLY A 837 -12.38 41.66 -22.83
CA GLY A 837 -12.29 43.03 -22.32
C GLY A 837 -11.21 43.21 -21.25
N LYS A 838 -10.89 44.46 -20.90
CA LYS A 838 -9.86 44.79 -19.89
C LYS A 838 -10.16 44.25 -18.48
N ASP A 839 -11.41 43.92 -18.22
CA ASP A 839 -11.95 43.35 -16.98
C ASP A 839 -12.00 41.80 -16.99
N GLY A 840 -11.57 41.16 -18.08
CA GLY A 840 -11.59 39.71 -18.23
C GLY A 840 -12.93 39.11 -18.71
N GLN A 841 -13.91 39.95 -19.05
CA GLN A 841 -15.17 39.49 -19.64
C GLN A 841 -15.00 39.11 -21.11
N VAL A 842 -15.70 38.05 -21.55
CA VAL A 842 -15.73 37.66 -22.96
C VAL A 842 -16.68 38.59 -23.72
N LEU A 843 -16.11 39.43 -24.58
CA LEU A 843 -16.87 40.36 -25.45
C LEU A 843 -17.41 39.68 -26.71
N GLY A 844 -16.81 38.54 -27.10
CA GLY A 844 -17.27 37.72 -28.21
C GLY A 844 -16.37 36.50 -28.39
N PHE A 845 -16.89 35.46 -29.03
CA PHE A 845 -16.12 34.28 -29.38
C PHE A 845 -16.64 33.67 -30.69
N ALA A 846 -15.80 32.85 -31.32
CA ALA A 846 -16.17 32.04 -32.49
C ALA A 846 -15.41 30.71 -32.48
N SER A 847 -16.04 29.64 -32.97
CA SER A 847 -15.49 28.29 -33.02
C SER A 847 -15.37 27.78 -34.45
N GLY A 848 -14.19 27.28 -34.81
CA GLY A 848 -13.89 26.81 -36.16
C GLY A 848 -13.60 27.95 -37.15
N PRO A 849 -12.99 27.65 -38.31
CA PRO A 849 -12.48 28.68 -39.22
C PRO A 849 -13.55 29.58 -39.85
N GLN A 850 -14.72 29.03 -40.17
CA GLN A 850 -15.80 29.77 -40.85
C GLN A 850 -16.43 30.82 -39.93
N GLU A 851 -16.78 30.44 -38.70
CA GLU A 851 -17.33 31.39 -37.71
C GLU A 851 -16.30 32.46 -37.34
N ILE A 852 -15.02 32.08 -37.24
CA ILE A 852 -13.95 33.04 -36.96
C ILE A 852 -13.81 34.04 -38.11
N GLN A 853 -13.85 33.59 -39.36
CA GLN A 853 -13.81 34.48 -40.53
C GLN A 853 -15.00 35.44 -40.56
N GLN A 854 -16.21 34.97 -40.23
CA GLN A 854 -17.40 35.81 -40.11
C GLN A 854 -17.27 36.84 -38.97
N MET A 855 -16.79 36.42 -37.80
CA MET A 855 -16.55 37.30 -36.65
C MET A 855 -15.54 38.40 -36.96
N LEU A 856 -14.47 38.06 -37.69
CA LEU A 856 -13.45 39.02 -38.11
C LEU A 856 -13.96 39.95 -39.22
N SER A 857 -14.79 39.46 -40.14
CA SER A 857 -15.40 40.26 -41.21
C SER A 857 -16.43 41.26 -40.68
N ALA A 858 -17.24 40.86 -39.69
CA ALA A 858 -18.22 41.72 -39.02
C ALA A 858 -17.54 42.87 -38.24
N SER A 859 -16.27 42.71 -37.84
CA SER A 859 -15.51 43.76 -37.16
C SER A 859 -15.08 44.93 -38.07
N LYS A 860 -15.25 44.81 -39.39
CA LYS A 860 -14.93 45.87 -40.37
C LYS A 860 -16.06 46.90 -40.61
N GLU A 861 -17.29 46.66 -40.16
CA GLU A 861 -18.44 47.51 -40.52
C GLU A 861 -18.76 48.68 -39.58
N CYS A 862 -17.89 49.01 -38.60
CA CYS A 862 -18.16 50.17 -37.74
C CYS A 862 -16.90 50.98 -37.42
N HIS A 863 -16.41 51.73 -38.40
CA HIS A 863 -15.58 52.93 -38.18
C HIS A 863 -15.86 53.99 -39.26
N THR A 864 -17.14 54.41 -39.35
CA THR A 864 -17.56 55.72 -39.86
C THR A 864 -18.89 56.11 -39.23
N CYS A 865 -18.87 56.58 -37.98
CA CYS A 865 -19.54 57.79 -37.52
C CYS A 865 -18.99 58.20 -36.15
#